data_AF-A0A2D5J8S5-F1
#
_entry.id   AF-A0A2D5J8S5-F1
#
_cell.length_a   1.000
_cell.length_b   1.000
_cell.length_c   1.000
_cell.angle_alpha   90.00
_cell.angle_beta   90.00
_cell.angle_gamma   90.00
#
_symmetry.space_group_name_H-M   'P 1'
#
loop_
_entity.id
_entity.type
_entity.pdbx_description
1 polymer ?
#
loop_
_entity_poly.entity_id
_entity_poly.type
_entity_poly.pdbx_seq_one_letter_code
_entity_poly.pdbx_strand_id
1 'polypeptide(L)'
;MAKMRYETTLGSDPAATGAVTDIDILWTDAGPVLYATCRVSGTITAYDLSDGSTIDSQAVSGQASDMGALELELIDTGTAGQIGTYKVLSDGDLALVRKPVAPTGQPSDISALVSVSEGGQGWLVLASALEDTLQCYKVTGDGSLKQVDSIGAVDGLGINSPSTLASVTLDGQTFVLAGAAGSSSLSVIAMDDGAMTATDHVVDSLDTRFQGIGAMATAVAGARAYVVVAGGDDGLTLMSLLPTGRLVVLDTIADSLEMGLDNVESLALAIDGDVLRILAGSATEGGVTCLASQDLTLTGTRGDDVLTGGAGDDILAGGQGSDQMRGGAGEDVFVFDFADGKTDKILDFEAGTDMLDLSGGIQLTFADETLKILSADGKALSEDDIRAAMTPGSLIHAPVTTVVEGKTLIGTDGADTLQGGNGDDMLQGMDGGDALIGGKGIDTAVYSESTGQLVVDLKDPSQNKGVAAGDTYDGIENLIGSDGRDIFKGTSEDNFISGGNNKDSLVGRKGDDRLDGGNDNDLLEGGPGADTLIGGEGSDRAMYKRATDALTLDMADASRGTGEAKGDVYVGIEEMVAGRADDMLWGDDAANRLWGREGDDRIWGRAGNDEIYGGHGEDTLTGGAGNDILTGGGHHDSFVFNAGHDVITDFRPGVETIWLDAEALWDGQMGAGKVVSTFAEMTEAGVVLDFGPNASLTLDGVTSLDGLAGNILFL
;
A
#
# COMPACT_ATOMS: atom_id res chain seq x y z
N MET A 1 11.30 38.72 -22.93
CA MET A 1 11.87 39.03 -21.60
C MET A 1 12.42 37.72 -21.10
N ALA A 2 13.75 37.62 -20.98
CA ALA A 2 14.40 36.43 -20.44
C ALA A 2 14.18 36.44 -18.92
N LYS A 3 13.63 35.37 -18.36
CA LYS A 3 13.70 35.12 -16.92
C LYS A 3 15.09 34.54 -16.65
N MET A 4 15.79 35.02 -15.63
CA MET A 4 17.04 34.41 -15.16
C MET A 4 16.65 33.62 -13.91
N ARG A 5 17.05 32.36 -13.81
CA ARG A 5 16.87 31.56 -12.61
C ARG A 5 18.13 30.71 -12.37
N TYR A 6 18.46 30.59 -11.09
CA TYR A 6 19.52 29.79 -10.47
C TYR A 6 20.97 30.26 -10.54
N GLU A 7 21.64 30.11 -9.40
CA GLU A 7 22.93 30.65 -8.99
C GLU A 7 23.68 29.50 -8.31
N THR A 8 24.82 29.06 -8.84
CA THR A 8 25.68 28.08 -8.16
C THR A 8 27.12 28.55 -8.12
N THR A 9 27.71 28.46 -6.92
CA THR A 9 29.15 28.59 -6.69
C THR A 9 29.69 27.17 -6.52
N LEU A 10 30.55 26.70 -7.42
CA LEU A 10 31.15 25.37 -7.29
C LEU A 10 32.17 25.37 -6.14
N GLY A 11 31.74 24.93 -4.95
CA GLY A 11 32.60 24.73 -3.78
C GLY A 11 33.75 23.75 -4.03
N SER A 12 34.91 24.03 -3.42
CA SER A 12 36.20 23.44 -3.76
C SER A 12 36.73 22.38 -2.78
N ASP A 13 35.90 21.56 -2.14
CA ASP A 13 36.42 20.46 -1.30
C ASP A 13 35.76 19.08 -1.59
N PRO A 14 36.49 18.14 -2.22
CA PRO A 14 36.03 16.78 -2.49
C PRO A 14 36.39 15.76 -1.39
N ALA A 15 36.83 16.16 -0.19
CA ALA A 15 37.38 15.24 0.81
C ALA A 15 36.46 14.80 1.97
N ALA A 16 35.27 15.40 2.15
CA ALA A 16 34.33 14.97 3.19
C ALA A 16 33.40 13.86 2.66
N THR A 17 33.59 12.63 3.13
CA THR A 17 32.67 11.52 2.82
C THR A 17 31.44 11.64 3.73
N GLY A 18 30.29 12.04 3.16
CA GLY A 18 28.98 12.01 3.84
C GLY A 18 28.31 13.37 4.11
N ALA A 19 28.96 14.50 3.80
CA ALA A 19 28.39 15.83 4.03
C ALA A 19 27.32 16.21 2.97
N VAL A 20 26.22 16.82 3.41
CA VAL A 20 25.22 17.43 2.52
C VAL A 20 25.83 18.72 1.96
N THR A 21 26.05 18.76 0.65
CA THR A 21 26.78 19.87 0.03
C THR A 21 25.87 20.99 -0.46
N ASP A 22 24.58 20.69 -0.69
CA ASP A 22 23.58 21.69 -1.08
C ASP A 22 22.15 21.16 -0.85
N ILE A 23 21.23 22.05 -0.45
CA ILE A 23 19.81 21.76 -0.17
C ILE A 23 18.95 22.78 -0.92
N ASP A 24 17.94 22.32 -1.65
CA ASP A 24 17.05 23.20 -2.42
C ASP A 24 15.60 22.70 -2.45
N ILE A 25 14.68 23.55 -2.91
CA ILE A 25 13.25 23.26 -2.92
C ILE A 25 12.69 23.44 -4.34
N LEU A 26 12.25 22.32 -4.94
CA LEU A 26 11.57 22.34 -6.23
C LEU A 26 10.11 22.74 -6.01
N TRP A 27 9.55 23.52 -6.92
CA TRP A 27 8.11 23.81 -6.92
C TRP A 27 7.46 23.10 -8.11
N THR A 28 6.58 22.14 -7.84
CA THR A 28 5.82 21.41 -8.84
C THR A 28 4.37 21.88 -8.90
N ASP A 29 3.63 21.46 -9.93
CA ASP A 29 2.19 21.72 -10.04
C ASP A 29 1.37 21.08 -8.90
N ALA A 30 1.94 20.11 -8.17
CA ALA A 30 1.34 19.44 -7.01
C ALA A 30 1.71 20.11 -5.66
N GLY A 31 2.64 21.07 -5.65
CA GLY A 31 3.20 21.67 -4.43
C GLY A 31 4.74 21.68 -4.42
N PRO A 32 5.37 22.23 -3.38
CA PRO A 32 6.82 22.17 -3.22
C PRO A 32 7.25 20.71 -3.01
N VAL A 33 8.18 20.22 -3.83
CA VAL A 33 8.87 18.94 -3.66
C VAL A 33 10.29 19.27 -3.19
N LEU A 34 10.60 18.90 -1.95
CA LEU A 34 11.84 19.29 -1.30
C LEU A 34 12.92 18.28 -1.63
N TYR A 35 14.14 18.73 -1.95
CA TYR A 35 15.23 17.80 -2.23
C TYR A 35 16.57 18.23 -1.64
N ALA A 36 17.29 17.26 -1.08
CA ALA A 36 18.67 17.44 -0.63
C ALA A 36 19.62 16.84 -1.67
N THR A 37 20.75 17.51 -1.93
CA THR A 37 21.82 16.94 -2.75
C THR A 37 23.05 16.62 -1.92
N CYS A 38 23.39 15.33 -1.88
CA CYS A 38 24.62 14.86 -1.24
C CYS A 38 25.66 14.56 -2.32
N ARG A 39 26.89 15.08 -2.15
CA ARG A 39 28.00 14.82 -3.06
C ARG A 39 28.88 13.70 -2.52
N VAL A 40 28.55 12.47 -2.87
CA VAL A 40 29.42 11.32 -2.58
C VAL A 40 30.23 10.96 -3.83
N SER A 41 31.55 11.04 -3.73
CA SER A 41 32.49 10.55 -4.76
C SER A 41 32.28 11.15 -6.18
N GLY A 42 31.86 12.41 -6.26
CA GLY A 42 31.67 13.12 -7.53
C GLY A 42 30.31 12.92 -8.21
N THR A 43 29.37 12.25 -7.54
CA THR A 43 27.98 12.06 -8.00
C THR A 43 27.05 12.94 -7.17
N ILE A 44 26.16 13.70 -7.81
CA ILE A 44 25.07 14.43 -7.15
C ILE A 44 23.87 13.49 -7.11
N THR A 45 23.39 13.18 -5.91
CA THR A 45 22.15 12.39 -5.73
C THR A 45 21.12 13.30 -5.09
N ALA A 46 19.98 13.49 -5.75
CA ALA A 46 18.84 14.23 -5.21
C ALA A 46 17.89 13.25 -4.52
N TYR A 47 17.46 13.58 -3.32
CA TYR A 47 16.49 12.80 -2.55
C TYR A 47 15.21 13.60 -2.45
N ASP A 48 14.08 13.03 -2.82
CA ASP A 48 12.78 13.60 -2.50
C ASP A 48 12.54 13.42 -1.00
N LEU A 49 12.44 14.51 -0.26
CA LEU A 49 12.26 14.48 1.20
C LEU A 49 10.80 14.20 1.60
N SER A 50 9.88 14.08 0.65
CA SER A 50 8.49 13.66 0.95
C SER A 50 8.38 12.14 1.11
N ASP A 51 9.14 11.37 0.33
CA ASP A 51 9.04 9.90 0.30
C ASP A 51 10.41 9.19 0.43
N GLY A 52 11.50 9.94 0.65
CA GLY A 52 12.87 9.42 0.77
C GLY A 52 13.43 8.84 -0.53
N SER A 53 12.70 8.96 -1.65
CA SER A 53 13.08 8.33 -2.90
C SER A 53 14.26 9.05 -3.55
N THR A 54 15.13 8.28 -4.20
CA THR A 54 16.17 8.86 -5.05
C THR A 54 15.52 9.38 -6.33
N ILE A 55 15.57 10.70 -6.53
CA ILE A 55 15.20 11.31 -7.80
C ILE A 55 16.31 10.98 -8.79
N ASP A 56 15.96 10.40 -9.94
CA ASP A 56 16.94 10.18 -11.01
C ASP A 56 17.65 11.51 -11.32
N SER A 57 18.98 11.50 -11.35
CA SER A 57 19.82 12.63 -11.72
C SER A 57 19.40 13.32 -13.04
N GLN A 58 18.65 12.62 -13.92
CA GLN A 58 18.06 13.18 -15.14
C GLN A 58 16.69 13.87 -14.96
N ALA A 59 15.93 13.61 -13.89
CA ALA A 59 14.65 14.27 -13.65
C ALA A 59 14.83 15.72 -13.17
N VAL A 60 15.89 16.00 -12.40
CA VAL A 60 16.34 17.37 -12.07
C VAL A 60 16.70 18.15 -13.36
N SER A 61 17.20 17.44 -14.37
CA SER A 61 17.56 17.98 -15.69
C SER A 61 16.33 18.21 -16.61
N GLY A 62 15.28 17.39 -16.45
CA GLY A 62 14.04 17.42 -17.26
C GLY A 62 13.04 18.52 -16.89
N GLN A 63 12.95 18.95 -15.63
CA GLN A 63 12.01 20.01 -15.19
C GLN A 63 12.48 21.43 -15.53
N ALA A 64 13.77 21.64 -15.81
CA ALA A 64 14.26 22.88 -16.40
C ALA A 64 13.67 23.14 -17.81
N SER A 65 13.13 22.12 -18.47
CA SER A 65 12.63 22.19 -19.85
C SER A 65 11.18 22.69 -19.99
N ASP A 66 10.38 22.69 -18.92
CA ASP A 66 8.95 23.11 -18.96
C ASP A 66 8.72 24.62 -18.70
N MET A 67 9.78 25.39 -18.43
CA MET A 67 9.68 26.84 -18.20
C MET A 67 9.89 27.65 -19.49
N GLY A 68 8.88 27.68 -20.35
CA GLY A 68 8.89 28.41 -21.63
C GLY A 68 9.50 29.82 -21.57
N ALA A 69 10.43 30.06 -22.51
CA ALA A 69 11.14 31.31 -22.86
C ALA A 69 12.57 31.50 -22.29
N LEU A 70 13.56 30.91 -22.98
CA LEU A 70 14.99 31.27 -23.02
C LEU A 70 15.55 31.89 -21.72
N GLU A 71 15.79 31.06 -20.71
CA GLU A 71 16.51 31.47 -19.50
C GLU A 71 18.03 31.46 -19.73
N LEU A 72 18.71 32.48 -19.19
CA LEU A 72 20.16 32.64 -19.21
C LEU A 72 20.68 32.50 -17.78
N GLU A 73 21.67 31.66 -17.56
CA GLU A 73 22.27 31.35 -16.25
C GLU A 73 23.66 31.99 -16.15
N LEU A 74 23.99 32.59 -15.00
CA LEU A 74 25.25 33.30 -14.78
C LEU A 74 26.10 32.53 -13.76
N ILE A 75 27.24 31.99 -14.20
CA ILE A 75 28.07 31.11 -13.39
C ILE A 75 29.47 31.72 -13.23
N ASP A 76 29.97 31.79 -11.99
CA ASP A 76 31.39 32.04 -11.75
C ASP A 76 32.21 30.81 -12.17
N THR A 77 33.13 30.99 -13.11
CA THR A 77 33.93 29.88 -13.62
C THR A 77 35.14 29.53 -12.74
N GLY A 78 35.25 30.11 -11.55
CA GLY A 78 36.36 29.90 -10.59
C GLY A 78 37.72 30.38 -11.13
N THR A 79 37.73 31.07 -12.27
CA THR A 79 38.94 31.58 -12.93
C THR A 79 38.84 33.10 -13.01
N ALA A 80 39.45 33.78 -12.03
CA ALA A 80 39.66 35.23 -12.02
C ALA A 80 38.38 36.09 -12.08
N GLY A 81 37.34 35.73 -11.31
CA GLY A 81 36.12 36.55 -11.14
C GLY A 81 35.37 36.76 -12.45
N GLN A 82 35.29 35.73 -13.30
CA GLN A 82 34.64 35.80 -14.60
C GLN A 82 33.27 35.14 -14.55
N ILE A 83 32.29 35.80 -15.17
CA ILE A 83 30.92 35.31 -15.20
C ILE A 83 30.63 34.78 -16.61
N GLY A 84 30.38 33.48 -16.72
CA GLY A 84 29.88 32.84 -17.93
C GLY A 84 28.36 32.97 -18.00
N THR A 85 27.83 33.14 -19.23
CA THR A 85 26.39 33.06 -19.46
C THR A 85 26.07 31.75 -20.16
N TYR A 86 25.21 30.95 -19.56
CA TYR A 86 24.80 29.64 -20.02
C TYR A 86 23.31 29.65 -20.35
N LYS A 87 22.88 28.69 -21.17
CA LYS A 87 21.49 28.38 -21.44
C LYS A 87 21.30 26.93 -21.05
N VAL A 88 20.28 26.68 -20.26
CA VAL A 88 19.84 25.32 -19.96
C VAL A 88 19.21 24.72 -21.21
N LEU A 89 19.73 23.58 -21.66
CA LEU A 89 19.21 22.80 -22.76
C LEU A 89 18.03 21.92 -22.28
N SER A 90 17.28 21.35 -23.22
CA SER A 90 16.10 20.53 -22.91
C SER A 90 16.42 19.21 -22.21
N ASP A 91 17.68 18.81 -22.20
CA ASP A 91 18.24 17.67 -21.48
C ASP A 91 18.89 18.08 -20.15
N GLY A 92 18.76 19.36 -19.77
CA GLY A 92 19.36 19.97 -18.58
C GLY A 92 20.86 20.24 -18.68
N ASP A 93 21.51 19.96 -19.81
CA ASP A 93 22.89 20.34 -20.02
C ASP A 93 23.04 21.86 -20.15
N LEU A 94 24.15 22.39 -19.64
CA LEU A 94 24.47 23.81 -19.74
C LEU A 94 25.23 24.11 -21.03
N ALA A 95 24.57 24.78 -21.98
CA ALA A 95 25.22 25.30 -23.16
C ALA A 95 25.75 26.72 -22.90
N LEU A 96 27.06 26.90 -23.00
CA LEU A 96 27.68 28.23 -22.94
C LEU A 96 27.13 29.13 -24.06
N VAL A 97 26.35 30.14 -23.70
CA VAL A 97 25.80 31.14 -24.62
C VAL A 97 26.84 32.21 -24.94
N ARG A 98 27.65 32.56 -23.94
CA ARG A 98 28.70 33.58 -24.06
C ARG A 98 29.92 33.17 -23.27
N LYS A 99 31.11 33.34 -23.88
CA LYS A 99 32.40 33.16 -23.18
C LYS A 99 32.42 33.98 -21.89
N PRO A 100 32.95 33.45 -20.78
CA PRO A 100 33.07 34.17 -19.53
C PRO A 100 33.68 35.55 -19.74
N VAL A 101 33.00 36.57 -19.25
CA VAL A 101 33.46 37.96 -19.33
C VAL A 101 33.73 38.43 -17.92
N ALA A 102 34.91 39.03 -17.70
CA ALA A 102 35.18 39.71 -16.45
C ALA A 102 34.22 40.92 -16.31
N PRO A 103 33.56 41.11 -15.17
CA PRO A 103 32.73 42.29 -14.93
C PRO A 103 33.51 43.58 -15.18
N THR A 104 32.81 44.62 -15.64
CA THR A 104 33.44 45.93 -15.84
C THR A 104 33.81 46.51 -14.47
N GLY A 105 35.09 46.51 -14.12
CA GLY A 105 35.57 46.81 -12.76
C GLY A 105 36.54 45.75 -12.22
N GLN A 106 36.43 44.51 -12.72
CA GLN A 106 37.24 43.33 -12.36
C GLN A 106 37.40 43.13 -10.85
N PRO A 107 36.33 42.75 -10.14
CA PRO A 107 36.47 42.33 -8.75
C PRO A 107 37.48 41.17 -8.68
N SER A 108 38.36 41.22 -7.69
CA SER A 108 39.46 40.26 -7.55
C SER A 108 38.98 38.84 -7.22
N ASP A 109 37.77 38.72 -6.70
CA ASP A 109 37.03 37.50 -6.40
C ASP A 109 35.51 37.74 -6.51
N ILE A 110 34.75 36.66 -6.65
CA ILE A 110 33.30 36.65 -6.52
C ILE A 110 32.99 35.59 -5.46
N SER A 111 32.58 36.01 -4.28
CA SER A 111 32.27 35.09 -3.17
C SER A 111 30.80 34.67 -3.17
N ALA A 112 29.92 35.56 -3.62
CA ALA A 112 28.51 35.28 -3.87
C ALA A 112 27.98 36.23 -4.94
N LEU A 113 26.87 35.86 -5.57
CA LEU A 113 26.14 36.70 -6.51
C LEU A 113 24.64 36.55 -6.25
N VAL A 114 23.85 37.59 -6.56
CA VAL A 114 22.40 37.51 -6.59
C VAL A 114 21.81 38.35 -7.72
N SER A 115 20.81 37.81 -8.40
CA SER A 115 20.05 38.46 -9.45
C SER A 115 18.82 39.19 -8.88
N VAL A 116 18.57 40.40 -9.38
CA VAL A 116 17.48 41.27 -8.93
C VAL A 116 16.74 41.83 -10.15
N SER A 117 15.42 41.96 -10.07
CA SER A 117 14.59 42.55 -11.14
C SER A 117 13.72 43.68 -10.59
N GLU A 118 13.94 44.90 -11.07
CA GLU A 118 13.16 46.08 -10.70
C GLU A 118 12.53 46.71 -11.95
N GLY A 119 11.19 46.80 -11.99
CA GLY A 119 10.50 47.40 -13.14
C GLY A 119 10.76 46.70 -14.50
N GLY A 120 11.20 45.44 -14.49
CA GLY A 120 11.59 44.68 -15.68
C GLY A 120 13.03 44.88 -16.14
N GLN A 121 13.83 45.68 -15.42
CA GLN A 121 15.28 45.78 -15.60
C GLN A 121 15.98 44.77 -14.69
N GLY A 122 16.86 43.95 -15.27
CA GLY A 122 17.70 43.01 -14.54
C GLY A 122 18.97 43.66 -13.99
N TRP A 123 19.28 43.36 -12.74
CA TRP A 123 20.48 43.73 -12.01
C TRP A 123 21.17 42.47 -11.49
N LEU A 124 22.48 42.57 -11.32
CA LEU A 124 23.30 41.53 -10.70
C LEU A 124 24.11 42.17 -9.60
N VAL A 125 23.98 41.70 -8.37
CA VAL A 125 24.80 42.14 -7.24
C VAL A 125 25.85 41.07 -6.97
N LEU A 126 27.10 41.47 -6.92
CA LEU A 126 28.24 40.60 -6.63
C LEU A 126 28.82 40.97 -5.26
N ALA A 127 29.15 39.96 -4.46
CA ALA A 127 29.95 40.10 -3.27
C ALA A 127 31.42 39.78 -3.58
N SER A 128 32.33 40.58 -3.02
CA SER A 128 33.77 40.29 -2.98
C SER A 128 34.19 40.13 -1.52
N ALA A 129 34.67 38.94 -1.17
CA ALA A 129 35.16 38.65 0.16
C ALA A 129 36.52 39.31 0.41
N LEU A 130 37.36 39.46 -0.62
CA LEU A 130 38.66 40.11 -0.49
C LEU A 130 38.59 41.63 -0.37
N GLU A 131 37.59 42.25 -1.02
CA GLU A 131 37.43 43.70 -1.05
C GLU A 131 36.42 44.21 -0.02
N ASP A 132 35.71 43.31 0.68
CA ASP A 132 34.64 43.64 1.64
C ASP A 132 33.54 44.52 1.04
N THR A 133 33.13 44.22 -0.20
CA THR A 133 32.17 45.05 -0.96
C THR A 133 31.07 44.23 -1.62
N LEU A 134 29.94 44.91 -1.82
CA LEU A 134 28.88 44.54 -2.73
C LEU A 134 28.91 45.49 -3.92
N GLN A 135 28.80 44.95 -5.13
CA GLN A 135 28.86 45.71 -6.37
C GLN A 135 27.63 45.40 -7.22
N CYS A 136 26.85 46.42 -7.57
CA CYS A 136 25.67 46.25 -8.42
C CYS A 136 26.03 46.50 -9.88
N TYR A 137 25.59 45.60 -10.75
CA TYR A 137 25.77 45.65 -12.19
C TYR A 137 24.43 45.67 -12.90
N LYS A 138 24.30 46.59 -13.85
CA LYS A 138 23.22 46.55 -14.83
C LYS A 138 23.46 45.43 -15.82
N VAL A 139 22.49 44.54 -15.97
CA VAL A 139 22.47 43.56 -17.05
C VAL A 139 21.89 44.24 -18.30
N THR A 140 22.72 44.41 -19.32
CA THR A 140 22.29 45.05 -20.56
C THR A 140 21.63 44.04 -21.51
N GLY A 141 20.91 44.52 -22.52
CA GLY A 141 20.19 43.65 -23.48
C GLY A 141 21.09 42.72 -24.31
N ASP A 142 22.41 42.88 -24.28
CA ASP A 142 23.38 41.97 -24.89
C ASP A 142 24.05 41.01 -23.87
N GLY A 143 23.57 41.02 -22.63
CA GLY A 143 24.07 40.21 -21.52
C GLY A 143 25.41 40.70 -20.96
N SER A 144 25.91 41.89 -21.32
CA SER A 144 27.08 42.47 -20.66
C SER A 144 26.72 43.14 -19.33
N LEU A 145 27.67 43.10 -18.40
CA LEU A 145 27.54 43.62 -17.04
C LEU A 145 28.28 44.95 -16.90
N LYS A 146 27.54 46.00 -16.54
CA LYS A 146 28.12 47.33 -16.28
C LYS A 146 27.85 47.72 -14.84
N GLN A 147 28.91 47.93 -14.06
CA GLN A 147 28.78 48.37 -12.67
C GLN A 147 28.06 49.73 -12.62
N VAL A 148 27.10 49.84 -11.72
CA VAL A 148 26.31 51.06 -11.48
C VAL A 148 26.48 51.59 -10.07
N ASP A 149 26.76 50.71 -9.10
CA ASP A 149 26.96 51.12 -7.71
C ASP A 149 27.86 50.14 -6.95
N SER A 150 28.37 50.56 -5.80
CA SER A 150 29.19 49.78 -4.88
C SER A 150 28.98 50.25 -3.45
N ILE A 151 28.86 49.32 -2.50
CA ILE A 151 28.80 49.61 -1.07
C ILE A 151 29.60 48.58 -0.29
N GLY A 152 30.40 48.98 0.69
CA GLY A 152 31.18 48.05 1.49
C GLY A 152 31.81 48.66 2.74
N ALA A 153 32.84 47.98 3.28
CA ALA A 153 33.55 48.40 4.49
C ALA A 153 34.03 49.85 4.46
N VAL A 154 34.54 50.29 3.29
CA VAL A 154 35.07 51.64 3.09
C VAL A 154 34.00 52.72 3.16
N ASP A 155 32.74 52.37 2.90
CA ASP A 155 31.58 53.27 2.95
C ASP A 155 30.93 53.30 4.34
N GLY A 156 31.49 52.55 5.30
CA GLY A 156 30.99 52.44 6.67
C GLY A 156 29.96 51.33 6.88
N LEU A 157 29.70 50.50 5.87
CA LEU A 157 28.95 49.26 6.06
C LEU A 157 29.84 48.31 6.86
N GLY A 158 29.40 47.83 8.01
CA GLY A 158 30.20 47.00 8.93
C GLY A 158 30.51 45.58 8.44
N ILE A 159 30.58 45.37 7.12
CA ILE A 159 30.70 44.08 6.46
C ILE A 159 32.17 43.71 6.23
N ASN A 160 32.56 42.46 6.50
CA ASN A 160 33.87 41.91 6.18
C ASN A 160 33.71 40.46 5.70
N SER A 161 34.36 40.12 4.59
CA SER A 161 34.24 38.84 3.88
C SER A 161 32.78 38.42 3.62
N PRO A 162 31.98 39.20 2.85
CA PRO A 162 30.64 38.77 2.43
C PRO A 162 30.71 37.42 1.70
N SER A 163 29.85 36.49 2.08
CA SER A 163 29.92 35.07 1.71
C SER A 163 28.63 34.54 1.08
N THR A 164 27.49 35.17 1.37
CA THR A 164 26.19 34.75 0.84
C THR A 164 25.30 35.95 0.54
N LEU A 165 24.49 35.85 -0.51
CA LEU A 165 23.54 36.86 -0.94
C LEU A 165 22.16 36.25 -1.15
N ALA A 166 21.13 37.03 -0.84
CA ALA A 166 19.74 36.72 -1.18
C ALA A 166 19.01 37.99 -1.60
N SER A 167 17.93 37.86 -2.37
CA SER A 167 17.06 38.99 -2.71
C SER A 167 15.63 38.73 -2.28
N VAL A 168 15.00 39.77 -1.74
CA VAL A 168 13.63 39.73 -1.23
C VAL A 168 12.90 40.97 -1.74
N THR A 169 11.70 40.78 -2.29
CA THR A 169 10.83 41.91 -2.66
C THR A 169 9.60 41.94 -1.75
N LEU A 170 9.42 43.04 -1.03
CA LEU A 170 8.29 43.28 -0.12
C LEU A 170 7.59 44.58 -0.50
N ASP A 171 6.27 44.53 -0.68
CA ASP A 171 5.44 45.68 -1.04
C ASP A 171 5.99 46.48 -2.24
N GLY A 172 6.65 45.79 -3.18
CA GLY A 172 7.25 46.38 -4.38
C GLY A 172 8.63 47.00 -4.20
N GLN A 173 9.17 47.01 -2.98
CA GLN A 173 10.56 47.38 -2.68
C GLN A 173 11.44 46.13 -2.68
N THR A 174 12.53 46.15 -3.44
CA THR A 174 13.51 45.05 -3.43
C THR A 174 14.64 45.34 -2.46
N PHE A 175 15.04 44.32 -1.71
CA PHE A 175 16.16 44.31 -0.79
C PHE A 175 17.13 43.21 -1.19
N VAL A 176 18.43 43.50 -1.10
CA VAL A 176 19.50 42.51 -1.12
C VAL A 176 19.97 42.30 0.31
N LEU A 177 20.02 41.05 0.73
CA LEU A 177 20.58 40.65 2.00
C LEU A 177 21.99 40.13 1.76
N ALA A 178 22.93 40.55 2.60
CA ALA A 178 24.31 40.11 2.52
C ALA A 178 24.79 39.57 3.86
N GLY A 179 25.01 38.26 3.88
CA GLY A 179 25.63 37.55 4.99
C GLY A 179 27.15 37.58 4.85
N ALA A 180 27.85 37.78 5.95
CA ALA A 180 29.30 37.95 5.94
C ALA A 180 29.99 37.09 6.98
N ALA A 181 30.93 36.27 6.48
CA ALA A 181 31.69 35.32 7.28
C ALA A 181 32.73 36.01 8.19
N GLY A 182 33.34 37.11 7.73
CA GLY A 182 34.40 37.79 8.47
C GLY A 182 33.88 38.66 9.60
N SER A 183 32.82 39.43 9.34
CA SER A 183 32.18 40.31 10.33
C SER A 183 31.09 39.64 11.15
N SER A 184 30.70 38.40 10.83
CA SER A 184 29.57 37.70 11.48
C SER A 184 28.32 38.58 11.49
N SER A 185 27.93 39.05 10.31
CA SER A 185 26.89 40.08 10.20
C SER A 185 25.99 39.88 8.99
N LEU A 186 24.72 40.26 9.14
CA LEU A 186 23.72 40.30 8.09
C LEU A 186 23.37 41.77 7.78
N SER A 187 23.62 42.21 6.55
CA SER A 187 23.28 43.56 6.07
C SER A 187 22.06 43.52 5.17
N VAL A 188 21.18 44.50 5.29
CA VAL A 188 20.02 44.69 4.39
C VAL A 188 20.23 45.94 3.53
N ILE A 189 20.27 45.76 2.22
CA ILE A 189 20.48 46.82 1.23
C ILE A 189 19.20 47.01 0.44
N ALA A 190 18.55 48.16 0.57
CA ALA A 190 17.47 48.55 -0.33
C ALA A 190 18.02 48.89 -1.71
N MET A 191 17.35 48.39 -2.74
CA MET A 191 17.64 48.66 -4.14
C MET A 191 16.69 49.74 -4.68
N ASP A 192 17.20 50.69 -5.47
CA ASP A 192 16.36 51.65 -6.20
C ASP A 192 17.02 51.97 -7.54
N ASP A 193 16.55 51.33 -8.62
CA ASP A 193 17.10 51.45 -9.98
C ASP A 193 18.62 51.19 -10.03
N GLY A 194 19.05 50.17 -9.28
CA GLY A 194 20.45 49.77 -9.14
C GLY A 194 21.29 50.55 -8.13
N ALA A 195 20.74 51.61 -7.53
CA ALA A 195 21.37 52.26 -6.37
C ALA A 195 21.18 51.42 -5.11
N MET A 196 22.23 51.30 -4.29
CA MET A 196 22.28 50.47 -3.09
C MET A 196 22.34 51.35 -1.84
N THR A 197 21.35 51.20 -0.95
CA THR A 197 21.32 51.89 0.35
C THR A 197 21.18 50.90 1.50
N ALA A 198 22.15 50.86 2.41
CA ALA A 198 22.03 50.05 3.62
C ALA A 198 20.89 50.57 4.52
N THR A 199 20.01 49.66 4.94
CA THR A 199 18.81 49.96 5.74
C THR A 199 18.85 49.33 7.13
N ASP A 200 19.52 48.19 7.26
CA ASP A 200 19.78 47.55 8.55
C ASP A 200 21.07 46.74 8.51
N HIS A 201 21.63 46.48 9.68
CA HIS A 201 22.85 45.70 9.86
C HIS A 201 22.82 45.03 11.23
N VAL A 202 22.71 43.70 11.23
CA VAL A 202 22.68 42.89 12.45
C VAL A 202 24.02 42.18 12.59
N VAL A 203 24.66 42.34 13.73
CA VAL A 203 25.90 41.63 14.07
C VAL A 203 25.57 40.52 15.03
N ASP A 204 26.25 39.40 14.87
CA ASP A 204 26.11 38.25 15.74
C ASP A 204 26.43 38.61 17.21
N SER A 205 25.68 38.01 18.12
CA SER A 205 25.68 38.26 19.55
C SER A 205 25.32 36.97 20.29
N LEU A 206 25.31 36.99 21.63
CA LEU A 206 24.88 35.82 22.42
C LEU A 206 23.40 35.43 22.22
N ASP A 207 22.59 36.33 21.65
CA ASP A 207 21.17 36.08 21.39
C ASP A 207 20.91 35.58 19.96
N THR A 208 21.95 35.47 19.14
CA THR A 208 21.90 34.98 17.75
C THR A 208 22.89 33.85 17.55
N ARG A 209 22.78 33.13 16.42
CA ARG A 209 23.56 31.92 16.12
C ARG A 209 24.03 31.92 14.67
N PHE A 210 24.76 32.95 14.27
CA PHE A 210 25.25 33.05 12.89
C PHE A 210 26.68 33.59 12.81
N GLN A 211 27.52 33.25 13.78
CA GLN A 211 28.95 33.57 13.70
C GLN A 211 29.51 33.08 12.37
N GLY A 212 30.16 33.97 11.64
CA GLY A 212 30.71 33.67 10.33
C GLY A 212 29.71 33.07 9.35
N ILE A 213 28.67 33.84 9.02
CA ILE A 213 27.55 33.41 8.14
C ILE A 213 28.04 32.62 6.93
N GLY A 214 27.71 31.34 6.89
CA GLY A 214 28.02 30.43 5.78
C GLY A 214 26.80 30.14 4.92
N ALA A 215 25.61 30.15 5.52
CA ALA A 215 24.35 29.83 4.86
C ALA A 215 23.27 30.87 5.17
N MET A 216 22.43 31.14 4.17
CA MET A 216 21.25 32.00 4.32
C MET A 216 20.14 31.53 3.38
N ALA A 217 18.91 31.49 3.88
CA ALA A 217 17.71 31.22 3.09
C ALA A 217 16.62 32.24 3.38
N THR A 218 15.80 32.55 2.36
CA THR A 218 14.73 33.55 2.48
C THR A 218 13.44 33.05 1.83
N ALA A 219 12.30 33.37 2.43
CA ALA A 219 10.99 33.08 1.87
C ALA A 219 9.99 34.21 2.15
N VAL A 220 8.99 34.37 1.28
CA VAL A 220 7.98 35.44 1.39
C VAL A 220 6.58 34.81 1.46
N ALA A 221 5.85 35.09 2.55
CA ALA A 221 4.43 34.76 2.71
C ALA A 221 3.60 36.02 2.85
N GLY A 222 2.77 36.31 1.85
CA GLY A 222 1.92 37.50 1.85
C GLY A 222 2.75 38.78 2.02
N ALA A 223 2.56 39.46 3.16
CA ALA A 223 3.24 40.72 3.48
C ALA A 223 4.46 40.56 4.42
N ARG A 224 4.94 39.33 4.63
CA ARG A 224 6.08 39.03 5.50
C ARG A 224 7.17 38.32 4.72
N ALA A 225 8.42 38.74 4.92
CA ALA A 225 9.56 37.94 4.53
C ALA A 225 10.24 37.37 5.76
N TYR A 226 10.66 36.12 5.63
CA TYR A 226 11.42 35.36 6.62
C TYR A 226 12.83 35.17 6.09
N VAL A 227 13.80 35.30 6.99
CA VAL A 227 15.23 35.17 6.73
C VAL A 227 15.78 34.23 7.78
N VAL A 228 16.36 33.11 7.35
CA VAL A 228 17.11 32.20 8.22
C VAL A 228 18.57 32.34 7.87
N VAL A 229 19.41 32.54 8.89
CA VAL A 229 20.86 32.58 8.76
C VAL A 229 21.52 31.63 9.73
N ALA A 230 22.65 31.08 9.32
CA ALA A 230 23.46 30.19 10.11
C ALA A 230 24.95 30.38 9.81
N GLY A 231 25.78 29.85 10.69
CA GLY A 231 27.23 29.85 10.56
C GLY A 231 27.86 28.93 11.60
N GLY A 232 29.11 29.22 11.98
CA GLY A 232 29.87 28.43 12.94
C GLY A 232 29.65 28.77 14.42
N ASP A 233 28.48 29.29 14.81
CA ASP A 233 28.08 29.36 16.24
C ASP A 233 27.08 28.26 16.62
N ASP A 234 27.04 27.21 15.79
CA ASP A 234 26.29 25.97 15.96
C ASP A 234 24.81 26.27 16.25
N GLY A 235 24.03 26.52 15.18
CA GLY A 235 22.63 26.90 15.28
C GLY A 235 22.12 27.78 14.13
N LEU A 236 20.88 28.25 14.28
CA LEU A 236 20.13 29.05 13.31
C LEU A 236 19.55 30.30 13.98
N THR A 237 19.39 31.38 13.22
CA THR A 237 18.56 32.53 13.64
C THR A 237 17.51 32.83 12.60
N LEU A 238 16.24 32.78 13.02
CA LEU A 238 15.09 33.14 12.21
C LEU A 238 14.73 34.62 12.46
N MET A 239 14.62 35.38 11.39
CA MET A 239 14.24 36.79 11.41
C MET A 239 13.08 37.05 10.46
N SER A 240 12.36 38.14 10.71
CA SER A 240 11.47 38.75 9.72
C SER A 240 12.04 40.05 9.21
N LEU A 241 12.01 40.22 7.89
CA LEU A 241 12.31 41.50 7.25
C LEU A 241 11.02 42.31 7.11
N LEU A 242 11.01 43.49 7.72
CA LEU A 242 9.91 44.45 7.61
C LEU A 242 10.01 45.25 6.30
N PRO A 243 8.89 45.76 5.75
CA PRO A 243 8.91 46.64 4.57
C PRO A 243 9.76 47.90 4.70
N THR A 244 10.15 48.29 5.93
CA THR A 244 11.08 49.39 6.18
C THR A 244 12.54 49.05 5.93
N GLY A 245 12.87 47.79 5.58
CA GLY A 245 14.23 47.29 5.47
C GLY A 245 14.85 46.86 6.80
N ARG A 246 14.06 46.76 7.87
CA ARG A 246 14.54 46.39 9.22
C ARG A 246 14.32 44.91 9.50
N LEU A 247 15.32 44.24 10.07
CA LEU A 247 15.22 42.87 10.57
C LEU A 247 14.71 42.83 12.01
N VAL A 248 13.90 41.83 12.30
CA VAL A 248 13.41 41.52 13.64
C VAL A 248 13.71 40.05 13.89
N VAL A 249 14.54 39.76 14.89
CA VAL A 249 14.77 38.38 15.35
C VAL A 249 13.44 37.84 15.89
N LEU A 250 13.01 36.72 15.32
CA LEU A 250 11.82 36.01 15.74
C LEU A 250 12.20 34.91 16.71
N ASP A 251 13.20 34.11 16.36
CA ASP A 251 13.66 32.99 17.15
C ASP A 251 15.12 32.65 16.86
N THR A 252 15.75 31.96 17.80
CA THR A 252 17.14 31.49 17.72
C THR A 252 17.19 30.06 18.20
N ILE A 253 17.66 29.17 17.33
CA ILE A 253 17.79 27.74 17.61
C ILE A 253 19.27 27.45 17.78
N ALA A 254 19.67 26.98 18.95
CA ALA A 254 21.05 26.58 19.20
C ALA A 254 21.21 25.10 18.84
N ASP A 255 22.39 24.74 18.35
CA ASP A 255 22.81 23.36 18.25
C ASP A 255 22.82 22.70 19.63
N SER A 256 22.59 21.40 19.60
CA SER A 256 22.75 20.51 20.73
C SER A 256 23.34 19.21 20.21
N LEU A 257 23.84 18.36 21.10
CA LEU A 257 24.29 16.99 20.75
C LEU A 257 23.25 16.16 19.97
N GLU A 258 22.01 16.64 19.90
CA GLU A 258 20.86 15.97 19.31
C GLU A 258 20.27 16.72 18.09
N MET A 259 20.70 17.97 17.78
CA MET A 259 20.02 18.81 16.78
C MET A 259 20.66 18.85 15.39
N GLY A 260 21.90 18.38 15.19
CA GLY A 260 22.45 18.29 13.83
C GLY A 260 22.78 19.66 13.23
N LEU A 261 23.06 20.69 14.03
CA LEU A 261 23.23 22.09 13.59
C LEU A 261 24.66 22.61 13.81
N ASP A 262 25.62 21.72 14.07
CA ASP A 262 27.03 22.09 14.13
C ASP A 262 27.49 22.60 12.74
N ASN A 263 28.08 23.81 12.69
CA ASN A 263 28.60 24.42 11.47
C ASN A 263 27.70 24.27 10.21
N VAL A 264 26.47 24.80 10.27
CA VAL A 264 25.52 24.74 9.14
C VAL A 264 26.09 25.44 7.89
N GLU A 265 26.25 24.67 6.81
CA GLU A 265 26.81 25.13 5.52
C GLU A 265 25.77 25.25 4.41
N SER A 266 24.60 24.62 4.54
CA SER A 266 23.50 24.74 3.58
C SER A 266 22.17 24.95 4.28
N LEU A 267 21.32 25.80 3.69
CA LEU A 267 19.99 26.13 4.19
C LEU A 267 18.99 26.21 3.06
N ALA A 268 17.80 25.67 3.29
CA ALA A 268 16.63 25.96 2.46
C ALA A 268 15.43 26.37 3.33
N LEU A 269 14.60 27.26 2.79
CA LEU A 269 13.42 27.79 3.46
C LEU A 269 12.23 27.81 2.50
N ALA A 270 11.14 27.18 2.88
CA ALA A 270 9.89 27.23 2.14
C ALA A 270 8.70 27.58 3.03
N ILE A 271 7.65 28.03 2.37
CA ILE A 271 6.35 28.26 2.98
C ILE A 271 5.36 27.38 2.24
N ASP A 272 4.81 26.41 2.93
CA ASP A 272 3.81 25.47 2.42
C ASP A 272 2.48 25.73 3.11
N GLY A 273 1.55 26.40 2.42
CA GLY A 273 0.34 26.93 3.04
C GLY A 273 0.67 27.93 4.15
N ASP A 274 0.36 27.56 5.40
CA ASP A 274 0.66 28.34 6.62
C ASP A 274 1.92 27.85 7.36
N VAL A 275 2.63 26.84 6.84
CA VAL A 275 3.78 26.18 7.47
C VAL A 275 5.09 26.75 6.95
N LEU A 276 5.95 27.25 7.85
CA LEU A 276 7.33 27.60 7.54
C LEU A 276 8.22 26.38 7.74
N ARG A 277 8.91 25.91 6.70
CA ARG A 277 9.82 24.76 6.73
C ARG A 277 11.26 25.20 6.54
N ILE A 278 12.14 24.82 7.45
CA ILE A 278 13.59 25.08 7.42
C ILE A 278 14.31 23.74 7.27
N LEU A 279 15.21 23.67 6.31
CA LEU A 279 16.15 22.56 6.15
C LEU A 279 17.56 23.09 6.37
N ALA A 280 18.35 22.38 7.15
CA ALA A 280 19.75 22.71 7.43
C ALA A 280 20.66 21.50 7.21
N GLY A 281 21.74 21.70 6.46
CA GLY A 281 22.80 20.72 6.27
C GLY A 281 24.01 21.10 7.08
N SER A 282 24.43 20.21 7.99
CA SER A 282 25.66 20.37 8.76
C SER A 282 26.89 19.96 7.94
N ALA A 283 28.00 20.68 8.15
CA ALA A 283 29.30 20.34 7.57
C ALA A 283 30.02 19.22 8.33
N THR A 284 29.67 19.01 9.60
CA THR A 284 30.39 18.16 10.55
C THR A 284 29.57 16.95 10.97
N GLU A 285 28.25 17.09 11.00
CA GLU A 285 27.27 16.05 11.32
C GLU A 285 26.65 15.56 10.00
N GLY A 286 26.58 14.24 9.81
CA GLY A 286 25.94 13.67 8.62
C GLY A 286 24.42 13.75 8.75
N GLY A 287 23.70 13.95 7.63
CA GLY A 287 22.23 14.07 7.61
C GLY A 287 21.72 15.49 7.37
N VAL A 288 20.40 15.66 7.43
CA VAL A 288 19.66 16.92 7.28
C VAL A 288 18.84 17.16 8.54
N THR A 289 18.85 18.41 9.02
CA THR A 289 17.95 18.88 10.06
C THR A 289 16.73 19.53 9.44
N CYS A 290 15.54 19.02 9.72
CA CYS A 290 14.27 19.56 9.24
C CYS A 290 13.42 20.11 10.39
N LEU A 291 13.02 21.38 10.28
CA LEU A 291 12.23 22.11 11.26
C LEU A 291 10.98 22.69 10.61
N ALA A 292 9.84 22.63 11.28
CA ALA A 292 8.62 23.22 10.76
C ALA A 292 7.71 23.81 11.85
N SER A 293 6.70 24.58 11.41
CA SER A 293 5.91 25.42 12.30
C SER A 293 4.52 24.91 12.68
N GLN A 294 3.95 23.89 11.99
CA GLN A 294 2.73 23.16 12.40
C GLN A 294 2.24 22.07 11.43
N ASP A 295 1.58 21.01 11.94
CA ASP A 295 0.90 19.87 11.26
C ASP A 295 1.63 19.32 10.01
N LEU A 296 2.51 18.32 10.20
CA LEU A 296 3.46 17.86 9.17
C LEU A 296 3.48 16.35 8.90
N THR A 297 3.99 16.03 7.72
CA THR A 297 4.67 14.76 7.44
C THR A 297 6.12 15.07 7.09
N LEU A 298 7.06 14.50 7.85
CA LEU A 298 8.50 14.67 7.72
C LEU A 298 9.14 13.30 7.47
N THR A 299 9.91 13.19 6.39
CA THR A 299 10.68 11.98 6.07
C THR A 299 12.16 12.35 5.98
N GLY A 300 13.01 11.66 6.74
CA GLY A 300 14.45 11.80 6.66
C GLY A 300 15.04 11.07 5.45
N THR A 301 16.35 11.15 5.32
CA THR A 301 17.13 10.67 4.19
C THR A 301 17.67 9.26 4.43
N ARG A 302 18.88 8.98 3.94
CA ARG A 302 19.62 7.74 4.23
C ARG A 302 20.78 7.98 5.21
N GLY A 303 20.86 9.18 5.78
CA GLY A 303 21.87 9.62 6.74
C GLY A 303 21.30 9.66 8.15
N ASP A 304 22.09 10.12 9.12
CA ASP A 304 21.61 10.26 10.50
C ASP A 304 20.85 11.61 10.63
N ASP A 305 19.53 11.60 10.48
CA ASP A 305 18.73 12.81 10.33
C ASP A 305 18.15 13.34 11.66
N VAL A 306 17.83 14.64 11.69
CA VAL A 306 17.14 15.28 12.83
C VAL A 306 15.82 15.88 12.36
N LEU A 307 14.71 15.36 12.87
CA LEU A 307 13.35 15.75 12.47
C LEU A 307 12.62 16.40 13.65
N THR A 308 12.00 17.57 13.45
CA THR A 308 11.17 18.25 14.45
C THR A 308 9.83 18.69 13.86
N GLY A 309 8.71 18.13 14.37
CA GLY A 309 7.34 18.39 13.92
C GLY A 309 6.81 19.76 14.34
N GLY A 310 6.96 20.11 15.61
CA GLY A 310 6.62 21.44 16.14
C GLY A 310 5.34 21.44 16.96
N ALA A 311 4.24 21.97 16.44
CA ALA A 311 2.96 22.02 17.14
C ALA A 311 1.84 21.58 16.17
N GLY A 312 0.85 20.83 16.63
CA GLY A 312 -0.07 20.12 15.76
C GLY A 312 0.22 18.62 15.76
N ASP A 313 -0.53 17.88 14.97
CA ASP A 313 -0.44 16.42 14.90
C ASP A 313 0.52 16.04 13.75
N ASP A 314 1.75 15.64 14.08
CA ASP A 314 2.83 15.44 13.11
C ASP A 314 3.14 13.95 12.83
N ILE A 315 3.60 13.62 11.63
CA ILE A 315 4.11 12.28 11.24
C ILE A 315 5.60 12.41 10.92
N LEU A 316 6.45 11.69 11.64
CA LEU A 316 7.91 11.73 11.49
C LEU A 316 8.45 10.34 11.13
N ALA A 317 9.07 10.21 9.96
CA ALA A 317 9.72 8.99 9.47
C ALA A 317 11.23 9.22 9.34
N GLY A 318 12.06 8.51 10.12
CA GLY A 318 13.51 8.74 10.15
C GLY A 318 14.23 8.48 8.82
N GLY A 319 13.82 7.45 8.09
CA GLY A 319 14.54 7.01 6.89
C GLY A 319 15.55 5.89 7.21
N GLN A 320 16.69 5.86 6.52
CA GLN A 320 17.82 4.96 6.88
C GLN A 320 18.85 5.78 7.62
N GLY A 321 19.57 5.21 8.59
CA GLY A 321 20.46 5.97 9.45
C GLY A 321 20.07 5.87 10.91
N SER A 322 20.83 6.53 11.78
CA SER A 322 20.50 6.66 13.21
C SER A 322 19.84 8.01 13.45
N ASP A 323 18.50 8.04 13.42
CA ASP A 323 17.74 9.29 13.36
C ASP A 323 17.32 9.80 14.74
N GLN A 324 17.07 11.10 14.83
CA GLN A 324 16.56 11.76 16.03
C GLN A 324 15.28 12.51 15.70
N MET A 325 14.19 12.14 16.34
CA MET A 325 12.86 12.66 16.05
C MET A 325 12.26 13.33 17.29
N ARG A 326 11.60 14.46 17.07
CA ARG A 326 10.90 15.26 18.07
C ARG A 326 9.53 15.65 17.50
N GLY A 327 8.45 15.14 18.09
CA GLY A 327 7.08 15.41 17.62
C GLY A 327 6.70 16.84 17.97
N GLY A 328 6.74 17.17 19.26
CA GLY A 328 6.46 18.50 19.77
C GLY A 328 5.14 18.52 20.54
N ALA A 329 4.18 19.32 20.11
CA ALA A 329 2.91 19.49 20.81
C ALA A 329 1.71 19.11 19.94
N GLY A 330 1.14 17.92 20.13
CA GLY A 330 -0.07 17.43 19.46
C GLY A 330 -0.09 15.90 19.54
N GLU A 331 -0.95 15.25 18.77
CA GLU A 331 -0.96 13.78 18.62
C GLU A 331 0.01 13.37 17.51
N ASP A 332 1.26 13.06 17.88
CA ASP A 332 2.32 12.79 16.90
C ASP A 332 2.50 11.30 16.60
N VAL A 333 2.96 10.96 15.39
CA VAL A 333 3.22 9.60 14.92
C VAL A 333 4.67 9.46 14.47
N PHE A 334 5.41 8.57 15.11
CA PHE A 334 6.79 8.24 14.71
C PHE A 334 6.81 6.93 13.92
N VAL A 335 7.17 7.01 12.64
CA VAL A 335 7.18 5.91 11.67
C VAL A 335 8.57 5.30 11.56
N PHE A 336 8.60 3.98 11.66
CA PHE A 336 9.84 3.20 11.56
C PHE A 336 9.79 2.29 10.33
N ASP A 337 10.46 2.71 9.26
CA ASP A 337 10.23 2.15 7.92
C ASP A 337 11.38 1.30 7.36
N PHE A 338 12.53 1.19 8.04
CA PHE A 338 13.69 0.45 7.50
C PHE A 338 14.47 -0.31 8.58
N ALA A 339 14.45 -1.65 8.51
CA ALA A 339 15.30 -2.53 9.31
C ALA A 339 16.76 -2.52 8.79
N ASP A 340 17.46 -1.40 8.95
CA ASP A 340 18.82 -1.18 8.45
C ASP A 340 19.93 -1.46 9.48
N GLY A 341 19.57 -1.88 10.70
CA GLY A 341 20.51 -2.17 11.79
C GLY A 341 21.00 -0.93 12.55
N LYS A 342 20.39 0.25 12.33
CA LYS A 342 20.74 1.51 13.00
C LYS A 342 19.78 1.81 14.15
N THR A 343 20.06 2.88 14.88
CA THR A 343 19.36 3.19 16.14
C THR A 343 18.77 4.58 16.08
N ASP A 344 17.45 4.62 16.07
CA ASP A 344 16.70 5.86 16.14
C ASP A 344 16.36 6.25 17.57
N LYS A 345 16.14 7.54 17.77
CA LYS A 345 15.74 8.13 19.05
C LYS A 345 14.52 9.00 18.88
N ILE A 346 13.56 8.82 19.77
CA ILE A 346 12.46 9.77 19.96
C ILE A 346 12.72 10.53 21.26
N LEU A 347 12.73 11.86 21.16
CA LEU A 347 13.25 12.74 22.20
C LEU A 347 12.18 13.26 23.16
N ASP A 348 10.91 13.32 22.75
CA ASP A 348 9.83 13.94 23.52
C ASP A 348 8.51 13.17 23.52
N PHE A 349 8.56 11.85 23.31
CA PHE A 349 7.36 11.00 23.26
C PHE A 349 6.42 11.22 24.46
N GLU A 350 5.20 11.67 24.18
CA GLU A 350 4.12 11.86 25.14
C GLU A 350 3.21 10.63 25.18
N ALA A 351 3.39 9.83 26.24
CA ALA A 351 2.60 8.64 26.49
C ALA A 351 1.08 8.91 26.53
N GLY A 352 0.33 8.28 25.63
CA GLY A 352 -1.14 8.39 25.55
C GLY A 352 -1.64 9.54 24.68
N THR A 353 -0.73 10.31 24.08
CA THR A 353 -1.00 11.34 23.07
C THR A 353 -0.30 10.96 21.76
N ASP A 354 0.97 10.56 21.84
CA ASP A 354 1.78 10.17 20.69
C ASP A 354 1.67 8.67 20.38
N MET A 355 2.07 8.32 19.16
CA MET A 355 1.93 7.01 18.56
C MET A 355 3.22 6.56 17.88
N LEU A 356 3.46 5.24 17.86
CA LEU A 356 4.55 4.63 17.12
C LEU A 356 3.96 3.78 16.00
N ASP A 357 4.35 4.05 14.75
CA ASP A 357 4.01 3.24 13.59
C ASP A 357 5.18 2.30 13.27
N LEU A 358 4.95 1.00 13.52
CA LEU A 358 5.93 -0.08 13.30
C LEU A 358 5.63 -0.89 12.02
N SER A 359 4.71 -0.40 11.17
CA SER A 359 4.21 -1.13 10.00
C SER A 359 5.26 -1.42 8.92
N GLY A 360 6.39 -0.71 8.92
CA GLY A 360 7.55 -0.94 8.05
C GLY A 360 8.38 -2.20 8.34
N GLY A 361 7.92 -3.07 9.25
CA GLY A 361 8.51 -4.39 9.46
C GLY A 361 9.67 -4.42 10.45
N ILE A 362 9.73 -3.48 11.40
CA ILE A 362 10.66 -3.59 12.53
C ILE A 362 10.32 -4.81 13.38
N GLN A 363 11.21 -5.81 13.38
CA GLN A 363 11.24 -6.81 14.44
C GLN A 363 11.97 -6.20 15.64
N LEU A 364 11.21 -5.83 16.67
CA LEU A 364 11.75 -5.45 17.98
C LEU A 364 12.48 -6.66 18.59
N THR A 365 13.74 -6.82 18.21
CA THR A 365 14.60 -7.89 18.72
C THR A 365 15.40 -7.32 19.87
N PHE A 366 15.18 -7.86 21.07
CA PHE A 366 15.96 -7.45 22.24
C PHE A 366 17.40 -7.96 22.14
N ALA A 367 18.24 -7.22 21.39
CA ALA A 367 19.71 -7.25 21.36
C ALA A 367 20.26 -6.24 20.32
N ASP A 368 20.53 -6.67 19.08
CA ASP A 368 21.43 -5.97 18.13
C ASP A 368 20.86 -4.67 17.50
N GLU A 369 19.65 -4.24 17.87
CA GLU A 369 19.09 -2.89 17.68
C GLU A 369 18.53 -2.39 19.03
N THR A 370 18.75 -1.11 19.39
CA THR A 370 18.23 -0.55 20.66
C THR A 370 17.40 0.70 20.41
N LEU A 371 16.10 0.57 20.20
CA LEU A 371 15.18 1.71 20.23
C LEU A 371 15.15 2.30 21.66
N LYS A 372 15.48 3.60 21.79
CA LYS A 372 15.40 4.33 23.05
C LYS A 372 14.31 5.38 22.97
N ILE A 373 13.24 5.15 23.73
CA ILE A 373 12.16 6.12 23.90
C ILE A 373 12.45 6.92 25.17
N LEU A 374 12.55 8.23 25.03
CA LEU A 374 12.72 9.16 26.15
C LEU A 374 11.39 9.89 26.39
N SER A 375 11.04 10.12 27.66
CA SER A 375 9.98 11.08 28.02
C SER A 375 10.43 12.51 27.74
N ALA A 376 9.47 13.45 27.67
CA ALA A 376 9.72 14.88 27.50
C ALA A 376 10.71 15.52 28.50
N ASP A 377 11.00 14.89 29.63
CA ASP A 377 12.03 15.30 30.59
C ASP A 377 13.41 14.63 30.37
N GLY A 378 13.60 13.96 29.23
CA GLY A 378 14.83 13.31 28.78
C GLY A 378 15.16 12.00 29.49
N LYS A 379 14.20 11.39 30.20
CA LYS A 379 14.43 10.10 30.87
C LYS A 379 14.03 8.94 29.98
N ALA A 380 14.85 7.90 29.95
CA ALA A 380 14.48 6.66 29.29
C ALA A 380 13.23 6.06 29.95
N LEU A 381 12.21 5.79 29.15
CA LEU A 381 11.03 5.05 29.58
C LEU A 381 11.41 3.58 29.80
N SER A 382 10.98 3.00 30.93
CA SER A 382 11.18 1.58 31.18
C SER A 382 10.15 0.73 30.43
N GLU A 383 10.40 -0.58 30.33
CA GLU A 383 9.45 -1.54 29.72
C GLU A 383 8.05 -1.44 30.34
N ASP A 384 7.97 -1.26 31.66
CA ASP A 384 6.71 -1.11 32.37
C ASP A 384 6.04 0.23 32.08
N ASP A 385 6.82 1.30 31.87
CA ASP A 385 6.29 2.61 31.48
C ASP A 385 5.73 2.57 30.06
N ILE A 386 6.45 1.92 29.13
CA ILE A 386 6.00 1.71 27.75
C ILE A 386 4.73 0.85 27.74
N ARG A 387 4.71 -0.28 28.45
CA ARG A 387 3.54 -1.17 28.53
C ARG A 387 2.35 -0.50 29.22
N ALA A 388 2.58 0.38 30.19
CA ALA A 388 1.52 1.14 30.86
C ALA A 388 1.00 2.31 30.02
N ALA A 389 1.86 2.89 29.16
CA ALA A 389 1.53 3.92 28.18
C ALA A 389 0.80 3.37 26.96
N MET A 390 1.06 2.11 26.61
CA MET A 390 0.34 1.36 25.59
C MET A 390 -1.06 0.97 26.09
N THR A 391 -1.97 1.94 26.15
CA THR A 391 -3.40 1.63 26.28
C THR A 391 -3.94 1.04 24.98
N PRO A 392 -5.05 0.27 24.99
CA PRO A 392 -5.74 -0.08 23.76
C PRO A 392 -6.02 1.18 22.93
N GLY A 393 -5.47 1.26 21.72
CA GLY A 393 -5.48 2.47 20.88
C GLY A 393 -4.25 3.39 20.95
N SER A 394 -3.18 3.04 21.68
CA SER A 394 -1.88 3.76 21.62
C SER A 394 -0.94 3.20 20.54
N LEU A 395 -1.30 2.07 19.96
CA LEU A 395 -0.78 1.52 18.72
C LEU A 395 -1.95 1.55 17.74
N ILE A 396 -2.11 2.62 16.97
CA ILE A 396 -3.06 2.65 15.86
C ILE A 396 -2.25 2.98 14.61
N HIS A 397 -2.63 2.33 13.52
CA HIS A 397 -2.25 2.67 12.18
C HIS A 397 -2.59 4.14 11.92
N ALA A 398 -1.61 5.04 11.98
CA ALA A 398 -1.76 6.32 11.31
C ALA A 398 -1.72 6.02 9.81
N PRO A 399 -2.69 6.48 9.01
CA PRO A 399 -2.63 6.28 7.58
C PRO A 399 -1.50 7.16 7.01
N VAL A 400 -0.29 6.61 6.91
CA VAL A 400 0.75 7.19 6.05
C VAL A 400 0.18 7.13 4.62
N THR A 401 0.06 8.29 3.99
CA THR A 401 -0.56 8.45 2.67
C THR A 401 0.27 7.90 1.50
N THR A 402 1.25 7.02 1.76
CA THR A 402 1.90 6.21 0.73
C THR A 402 1.14 4.90 0.58
N VAL A 403 0.51 4.74 -0.58
CA VAL A 403 -0.31 3.58 -0.95
C VAL A 403 0.58 2.34 -1.04
N VAL A 404 0.65 1.55 0.05
CA VAL A 404 1.06 0.15 -0.02
C VAL A 404 -0.15 -0.64 -0.50
N GLU A 405 -0.06 -1.21 -1.71
CA GLU A 405 -1.11 -2.09 -2.25
C GLU A 405 -1.07 -3.45 -1.51
N GLY A 406 -2.17 -3.82 -0.85
CA GLY A 406 -2.33 -5.11 -0.17
C GLY A 406 -1.69 -5.16 1.22
N LYS A 407 -2.52 -5.08 2.26
CA LYS A 407 -2.17 -5.06 3.68
C LYS A 407 -2.63 -6.34 4.37
N THR A 408 -1.96 -6.72 5.46
CA THR A 408 -2.51 -7.65 6.44
C THR A 408 -2.72 -6.91 7.75
N LEU A 409 -3.97 -6.79 8.16
CA LEU A 409 -4.40 -6.08 9.36
C LEU A 409 -4.95 -7.08 10.37
N ILE A 410 -4.43 -7.05 11.60
CA ILE A 410 -4.88 -7.89 12.69
C ILE A 410 -5.30 -6.99 13.85
N GLY A 411 -6.54 -7.16 14.30
CA GLY A 411 -7.14 -6.48 15.43
C GLY A 411 -6.76 -7.11 16.77
N THR A 412 -7.49 -6.72 17.79
CA THR A 412 -7.37 -7.16 19.17
C THR A 412 -8.63 -7.90 19.60
N ASP A 413 -8.69 -8.46 20.81
CA ASP A 413 -9.92 -9.07 21.33
C ASP A 413 -11.05 -8.05 21.67
N GLY A 414 -10.89 -6.79 21.26
CA GLY A 414 -11.84 -5.69 21.47
C GLY A 414 -12.64 -5.37 20.20
N ALA A 415 -13.61 -4.47 20.28
CA ALA A 415 -14.28 -3.99 19.07
C ALA A 415 -13.36 -3.03 18.30
N ASP A 416 -12.87 -3.47 17.16
CA ASP A 416 -11.87 -2.77 16.35
C ASP A 416 -12.46 -2.21 15.04
N THR A 417 -11.71 -1.29 14.41
CA THR A 417 -12.00 -0.83 13.05
C THR A 417 -10.75 -1.02 12.21
N LEU A 418 -10.82 -1.95 11.26
CA LEU A 418 -9.73 -2.32 10.37
C LEU A 418 -10.03 -1.76 8.98
N GLN A 419 -9.11 -0.96 8.42
CA GLN A 419 -9.29 -0.31 7.12
C GLN A 419 -8.15 -0.64 6.16
N GLY A 420 -8.45 -1.44 5.13
CA GLY A 420 -7.51 -1.93 4.11
C GLY A 420 -6.97 -0.80 3.21
N GLY A 421 -7.84 -0.16 2.43
CA GLY A 421 -7.49 0.97 1.58
C GLY A 421 -7.55 0.65 0.09
N ASN A 422 -6.41 0.63 -0.61
CA ASN A 422 -6.33 0.16 -1.99
C ASN A 422 -5.46 -1.12 -2.02
N GLY A 423 -5.74 -2.02 -2.95
CA GLY A 423 -5.05 -3.31 -3.08
C GLY A 423 -5.87 -4.43 -2.44
N ASP A 424 -5.37 -5.65 -2.51
CA ASP A 424 -6.07 -6.82 -2.00
C ASP A 424 -5.63 -7.06 -0.53
N ASP A 425 -6.49 -6.69 0.41
CA ASP A 425 -6.17 -6.65 1.84
C ASP A 425 -6.68 -7.90 2.59
N MET A 426 -5.99 -8.32 3.65
CA MET A 426 -6.41 -9.37 4.59
C MET A 426 -6.68 -8.75 5.96
N LEU A 427 -7.92 -8.84 6.45
CA LEU A 427 -8.37 -8.20 7.68
C LEU A 427 -8.85 -9.26 8.70
N GLN A 428 -8.22 -9.32 9.85
CA GLN A 428 -8.51 -10.26 10.93
C GLN A 428 -8.90 -9.52 12.20
N GLY A 429 -10.20 -9.48 12.52
CA GLY A 429 -10.72 -8.74 13.69
C GLY A 429 -10.29 -9.32 15.05
N MET A 430 -10.19 -10.65 15.16
CA MET A 430 -10.10 -11.42 16.41
C MET A 430 -11.46 -11.52 17.13
N ASP A 431 -11.50 -11.43 18.46
CA ASP A 431 -12.75 -11.34 19.22
C ASP A 431 -13.22 -9.89 19.21
N GLY A 432 -14.53 -9.63 19.17
CA GLY A 432 -15.00 -8.25 19.11
C GLY A 432 -16.30 -8.14 18.35
N GLY A 433 -16.71 -6.91 18.09
CA GLY A 433 -17.74 -6.64 17.09
C GLY A 433 -17.13 -5.61 16.16
N ASP A 434 -16.46 -6.09 15.13
CA ASP A 434 -15.45 -5.32 14.41
C ASP A 434 -16.00 -4.66 13.14
N ALA A 435 -15.42 -3.53 12.75
CA ALA A 435 -15.67 -2.92 11.46
C ALA A 435 -14.53 -3.25 10.50
N LEU A 436 -14.78 -4.18 9.58
CA LEU A 436 -13.84 -4.65 8.57
C LEU A 436 -14.12 -3.93 7.25
N ILE A 437 -13.29 -2.95 6.90
CA ILE A 437 -13.45 -2.07 5.75
C ILE A 437 -12.32 -2.37 4.77
N GLY A 438 -12.56 -3.17 3.73
CA GLY A 438 -11.52 -3.55 2.77
C GLY A 438 -11.11 -2.37 1.90
N GLY A 439 -12.04 -1.78 1.16
CA GLY A 439 -11.78 -0.58 0.36
C GLY A 439 -11.83 -0.88 -1.13
N LYS A 440 -10.74 -0.64 -1.86
CA LYS A 440 -10.62 -0.98 -3.28
C LYS A 440 -9.68 -2.16 -3.44
N GLY A 441 -10.11 -3.17 -4.16
CA GLY A 441 -9.31 -4.36 -4.43
C GLY A 441 -10.20 -5.56 -4.21
N ILE A 442 -9.57 -6.69 -3.94
CA ILE A 442 -10.23 -7.92 -3.51
C ILE A 442 -9.80 -8.19 -2.08
N ASP A 443 -10.67 -7.90 -1.14
CA ASP A 443 -10.36 -7.88 0.27
C ASP A 443 -10.92 -9.11 1.00
N THR A 444 -10.20 -9.58 2.01
CA THR A 444 -10.44 -10.87 2.67
C THR A 444 -10.62 -10.70 4.17
N ALA A 445 -11.77 -11.10 4.70
CA ALA A 445 -11.94 -11.27 6.14
C ALA A 445 -11.38 -12.63 6.58
N VAL A 446 -10.53 -12.63 7.60
CA VAL A 446 -9.75 -13.79 8.05
C VAL A 446 -10.16 -14.19 9.47
N TYR A 447 -10.50 -15.47 9.65
CA TYR A 447 -10.91 -16.04 10.92
C TYR A 447 -10.08 -17.27 11.34
N SER A 448 -8.91 -17.48 10.71
CA SER A 448 -8.10 -18.69 10.84
C SER A 448 -7.62 -19.03 12.26
N GLU A 449 -7.51 -18.03 13.15
CA GLU A 449 -7.11 -18.25 14.54
C GLU A 449 -8.29 -18.64 15.47
N SER A 450 -9.53 -18.67 14.95
CA SER A 450 -10.66 -19.15 15.74
C SER A 450 -10.59 -20.66 15.94
N THR A 451 -11.05 -21.13 17.09
CA THR A 451 -11.07 -22.56 17.43
C THR A 451 -12.49 -23.12 17.59
N GLY A 452 -13.51 -22.29 17.36
CA GLY A 452 -14.91 -22.64 17.51
C GLY A 452 -15.68 -22.49 16.21
N GLN A 453 -16.85 -23.15 16.11
CA GLN A 453 -17.75 -23.00 14.97
C GLN A 453 -18.15 -21.53 14.76
N LEU A 454 -17.97 -21.05 13.54
CA LEU A 454 -18.34 -19.74 13.07
C LEU A 454 -19.59 -19.77 12.20
N VAL A 455 -20.33 -18.66 12.23
CA VAL A 455 -21.30 -18.35 11.18
C VAL A 455 -20.92 -16.97 10.69
N VAL A 456 -20.62 -16.86 9.39
CA VAL A 456 -20.28 -15.59 8.75
C VAL A 456 -21.15 -15.42 7.50
N ASP A 457 -21.88 -14.31 7.43
CA ASP A 457 -22.66 -13.91 6.28
C ASP A 457 -22.32 -12.47 5.92
N LEU A 458 -21.51 -12.28 4.86
CA LEU A 458 -21.04 -10.96 4.46
C LEU A 458 -22.18 -9.99 4.12
N LYS A 459 -23.35 -10.52 3.73
CA LYS A 459 -24.53 -9.71 3.34
C LYS A 459 -25.50 -9.44 4.48
N ASP A 460 -25.57 -10.34 5.45
CA ASP A 460 -26.42 -10.18 6.64
C ASP A 460 -25.59 -10.44 7.91
N PRO A 461 -24.71 -9.49 8.29
CA PRO A 461 -23.80 -9.67 9.43
C PRO A 461 -24.54 -9.82 10.76
N SER A 462 -25.85 -9.48 10.80
CA SER A 462 -26.70 -9.72 11.96
C SER A 462 -26.87 -11.20 12.32
N GLN A 463 -26.55 -12.12 11.38
CA GLN A 463 -26.60 -13.56 11.58
C GLN A 463 -25.27 -14.15 12.08
N ASN A 464 -24.21 -13.33 12.16
CA ASN A 464 -22.89 -13.81 12.51
C ASN A 464 -22.81 -14.34 13.95
N LYS A 465 -21.96 -15.34 14.15
CA LYS A 465 -21.76 -16.03 15.44
C LYS A 465 -20.31 -16.45 15.62
N GLY A 466 -19.96 -16.75 16.88
CA GLY A 466 -18.58 -17.05 17.25
C GLY A 466 -17.81 -15.75 17.44
N VAL A 467 -16.55 -15.72 17.01
CA VAL A 467 -15.72 -14.51 17.11
C VAL A 467 -16.21 -13.41 16.17
N ALA A 468 -16.87 -13.77 15.06
CA ALA A 468 -17.46 -12.82 14.11
C ALA A 468 -18.74 -12.10 14.61
N ALA A 469 -19.15 -12.34 15.86
CA ALA A 469 -20.44 -11.89 16.38
C ALA A 469 -20.43 -10.39 16.70
N GLY A 470 -21.00 -9.60 15.80
CA GLY A 470 -21.02 -8.13 15.92
C GLY A 470 -20.24 -7.44 14.80
N ASP A 471 -19.51 -8.22 14.00
CA ASP A 471 -18.75 -7.73 12.87
C ASP A 471 -19.65 -7.08 11.81
N THR A 472 -19.06 -6.12 11.11
CA THR A 472 -19.62 -5.43 9.96
C THR A 472 -18.57 -5.42 8.85
N TYR A 473 -19.03 -5.53 7.60
CA TYR A 473 -18.15 -5.62 6.44
C TYR A 473 -18.52 -4.53 5.44
N ASP A 474 -17.52 -3.82 4.92
CA ASP A 474 -17.64 -2.87 3.82
C ASP A 474 -16.51 -3.11 2.82
N GLY A 475 -16.87 -3.43 1.57
CA GLY A 475 -15.89 -3.83 0.55
C GLY A 475 -15.04 -5.04 0.97
N ILE A 476 -15.68 -6.13 1.39
CA ILE A 476 -15.02 -7.42 1.66
C ILE A 476 -15.65 -8.45 0.74
N GLU A 477 -14.82 -9.09 -0.08
CA GLU A 477 -15.24 -10.08 -1.07
C GLU A 477 -14.98 -11.51 -0.59
N ASN A 478 -13.93 -11.73 0.20
CA ASN A 478 -13.42 -13.06 0.51
C ASN A 478 -13.50 -13.42 2.00
N LEU A 479 -13.49 -14.73 2.25
CA LEU A 479 -13.48 -15.31 3.60
C LEU A 479 -12.44 -16.42 3.71
N ILE A 480 -11.65 -16.37 4.78
CA ILE A 480 -10.78 -17.48 5.21
C ILE A 480 -11.24 -17.97 6.57
N GLY A 481 -11.58 -19.26 6.64
CA GLY A 481 -12.16 -19.91 7.79
C GLY A 481 -11.17 -20.46 8.79
N SER A 482 -11.74 -21.06 9.83
CA SER A 482 -11.04 -21.51 11.01
C SER A 482 -10.87 -23.03 11.01
N ASP A 483 -10.37 -23.58 12.12
CA ASP A 483 -10.45 -25.02 12.36
C ASP A 483 -11.83 -25.44 12.94
N GLY A 484 -12.82 -24.55 12.90
CA GLY A 484 -14.17 -24.75 13.38
C GLY A 484 -15.03 -25.52 12.36
N ARG A 485 -16.27 -25.82 12.76
CA ARG A 485 -17.28 -26.33 11.81
C ARG A 485 -18.08 -25.15 11.29
N ASP A 486 -17.63 -24.51 10.24
CA ASP A 486 -18.01 -23.16 9.87
C ASP A 486 -19.18 -23.13 8.86
N ILE A 487 -19.94 -22.02 8.89
CA ILE A 487 -21.01 -21.76 7.94
C ILE A 487 -20.77 -20.39 7.33
N PHE A 488 -20.26 -20.36 6.11
CA PHE A 488 -19.86 -19.14 5.43
C PHE A 488 -20.73 -18.85 4.21
N LYS A 489 -21.03 -17.56 4.05
CA LYS A 489 -21.81 -17.08 2.92
C LYS A 489 -21.19 -15.80 2.37
N GLY A 490 -20.83 -15.86 1.09
CA GLY A 490 -20.27 -14.76 0.31
C GLY A 490 -21.26 -13.64 0.02
N THR A 491 -20.98 -12.79 -0.96
CA THR A 491 -21.80 -11.65 -1.35
C THR A 491 -22.71 -12.00 -2.54
N SER A 492 -22.74 -11.18 -3.59
CA SER A 492 -23.32 -11.54 -4.89
C SER A 492 -22.39 -11.19 -6.04
N GLU A 493 -21.15 -10.85 -5.68
CA GLU A 493 -19.99 -10.64 -6.55
C GLU A 493 -19.06 -11.84 -6.34
N ASP A 494 -18.11 -12.05 -7.23
CA ASP A 494 -17.15 -13.16 -7.19
C ASP A 494 -16.42 -13.22 -5.83
N ASN A 495 -16.52 -14.34 -5.12
CA ASN A 495 -15.92 -14.55 -3.80
C ASN A 495 -14.94 -15.72 -3.79
N PHE A 496 -13.84 -15.57 -3.04
CA PHE A 496 -13.04 -16.69 -2.57
C PHE A 496 -13.41 -17.02 -1.12
N ILE A 497 -13.85 -18.26 -0.88
CA ILE A 497 -14.22 -18.74 0.46
C ILE A 497 -13.45 -20.04 0.74
N SER A 498 -12.67 -20.04 1.81
CA SER A 498 -11.96 -21.21 2.32
C SER A 498 -12.56 -21.63 3.67
N GLY A 499 -12.98 -22.91 3.78
CA GLY A 499 -13.57 -23.49 5.00
C GLY A 499 -12.52 -23.76 6.07
N GLY A 500 -11.52 -24.57 5.72
CA GLY A 500 -10.39 -24.88 6.61
C GLY A 500 -10.40 -26.35 7.03
N ASN A 501 -10.42 -26.61 8.33
CA ASN A 501 -10.53 -27.98 8.86
C ASN A 501 -11.93 -28.21 9.41
N ASN A 502 -12.41 -29.45 9.38
CA ASN A 502 -13.75 -29.89 9.81
C ASN A 502 -14.83 -29.57 8.77
N LYS A 503 -16.05 -30.04 9.07
CA LYS A 503 -17.16 -30.10 8.11
C LYS A 503 -17.85 -28.76 7.88
N ASP A 504 -17.42 -28.04 6.87
CA ASP A 504 -17.88 -26.69 6.59
C ASP A 504 -19.08 -26.64 5.64
N SER A 505 -19.80 -25.53 5.68
CA SER A 505 -20.86 -25.22 4.72
C SER A 505 -20.60 -23.86 4.08
N LEU A 506 -20.22 -23.88 2.81
CA LEU A 506 -19.82 -22.71 2.04
C LEU A 506 -20.88 -22.38 1.00
N VAL A 507 -21.27 -21.11 0.93
CA VAL A 507 -22.26 -20.62 -0.04
C VAL A 507 -21.73 -19.36 -0.74
N GLY A 508 -21.45 -19.44 -2.04
CA GLY A 508 -20.98 -18.29 -2.84
C GLY A 508 -22.09 -17.27 -3.12
N ARG A 509 -23.25 -17.79 -3.53
CA ARG A 509 -24.49 -17.10 -3.96
C ARG A 509 -24.50 -16.79 -5.45
N LYS A 510 -23.97 -15.65 -5.87
CA LYS A 510 -23.95 -15.23 -7.29
C LYS A 510 -22.56 -14.70 -7.55
N GLY A 511 -22.15 -14.70 -8.81
CA GLY A 511 -20.78 -14.35 -9.18
C GLY A 511 -20.03 -15.61 -9.54
N ASP A 512 -18.84 -15.47 -10.11
CA ASP A 512 -17.97 -16.60 -10.43
C ASP A 512 -17.14 -16.93 -9.18
N ASP A 513 -17.71 -17.75 -8.29
CA ASP A 513 -17.18 -17.99 -6.95
C ASP A 513 -16.12 -19.10 -6.93
N ARG A 514 -15.14 -19.02 -6.02
CA ARG A 514 -14.20 -20.10 -5.70
C ARG A 514 -14.42 -20.54 -4.26
N LEU A 515 -14.98 -21.74 -4.10
CA LEU A 515 -15.23 -22.37 -2.80
C LEU A 515 -14.25 -23.51 -2.56
N ASP A 516 -13.52 -23.46 -1.46
CA ASP A 516 -12.51 -24.45 -1.05
C ASP A 516 -12.92 -25.02 0.32
N GLY A 517 -13.40 -26.27 0.35
CA GLY A 517 -13.87 -26.94 1.57
C GLY A 517 -12.72 -27.14 2.55
N GLY A 518 -11.67 -27.82 2.11
CA GLY A 518 -10.46 -28.05 2.88
C GLY A 518 -10.38 -29.50 3.34
N ASN A 519 -10.37 -29.74 4.65
CA ASN A 519 -10.31 -31.09 5.21
C ASN A 519 -11.64 -31.48 5.86
N ASP A 520 -11.93 -32.79 5.84
CA ASP A 520 -13.19 -33.41 6.25
C ASP A 520 -14.30 -33.24 5.19
N ASN A 521 -15.56 -33.48 5.55
CA ASN A 521 -16.65 -33.59 4.59
C ASN A 521 -17.45 -32.29 4.53
N ASP A 522 -17.32 -31.58 3.43
CA ASP A 522 -17.83 -30.23 3.26
C ASP A 522 -19.05 -30.16 2.34
N LEU A 523 -19.81 -29.08 2.49
CA LEU A 523 -20.95 -28.74 1.64
C LEU A 523 -20.68 -27.43 0.91
N LEU A 524 -20.63 -27.50 -0.41
CA LEU A 524 -20.34 -26.39 -1.30
C LEU A 524 -21.57 -26.05 -2.16
N GLU A 525 -22.04 -24.81 -2.07
CA GLU A 525 -23.14 -24.26 -2.87
C GLU A 525 -22.67 -22.97 -3.57
N GLY A 526 -22.19 -23.08 -4.81
CA GLY A 526 -21.74 -21.93 -5.61
C GLY A 526 -22.91 -20.98 -5.92
N GLY A 527 -23.85 -21.44 -6.74
CA GLY A 527 -25.07 -20.71 -7.09
C GLY A 527 -25.03 -20.28 -8.55
N PRO A 528 -25.74 -19.21 -8.98
CA PRO A 528 -25.59 -18.72 -10.33
C PRO A 528 -24.22 -18.04 -10.57
N GLY A 529 -23.41 -18.64 -11.43
CA GLY A 529 -22.04 -18.22 -11.71
C GLY A 529 -21.32 -19.23 -12.58
N ALA A 530 -20.08 -18.98 -12.94
CA ALA A 530 -19.13 -20.03 -13.32
C ALA A 530 -18.23 -20.33 -12.12
N ASP A 531 -18.66 -21.27 -11.28
CA ASP A 531 -18.07 -21.48 -9.96
C ASP A 531 -16.98 -22.56 -9.95
N THR A 532 -15.91 -22.36 -9.17
CA THR A 532 -14.94 -23.41 -8.87
C THR A 532 -15.22 -24.00 -7.49
N LEU A 533 -15.68 -25.25 -7.47
CA LEU A 533 -15.98 -26.00 -6.24
C LEU A 533 -14.89 -27.03 -5.96
N ILE A 534 -14.16 -26.84 -4.88
CA ILE A 534 -13.03 -27.69 -4.46
C ILE A 534 -13.41 -28.31 -3.12
N GLY A 535 -13.66 -29.62 -3.10
CA GLY A 535 -13.98 -30.33 -1.86
C GLY A 535 -12.77 -30.41 -0.95
N GLY A 536 -11.71 -31.05 -1.45
CA GLY A 536 -10.46 -31.22 -0.71
C GLY A 536 -10.28 -32.65 -0.22
N GLU A 537 -9.90 -32.83 1.05
CA GLU A 537 -9.71 -34.15 1.66
C GLU A 537 -10.99 -34.57 2.38
N GLY A 538 -11.73 -35.55 1.86
CA GLY A 538 -12.91 -36.01 2.55
C GLY A 538 -13.91 -36.66 1.63
N SER A 539 -15.19 -36.44 1.92
CA SER A 539 -16.28 -36.77 1.01
C SER A 539 -17.17 -35.56 0.94
N ASP A 540 -17.02 -34.84 -0.17
CA ASP A 540 -17.46 -33.47 -0.31
C ASP A 540 -18.63 -33.34 -1.26
N ARG A 541 -19.52 -32.40 -0.94
CA ARG A 541 -20.82 -32.29 -1.60
C ARG A 541 -20.99 -30.98 -2.34
N ALA A 542 -21.10 -31.08 -3.66
CA ALA A 542 -21.64 -30.00 -4.49
C ALA A 542 -23.17 -29.98 -4.42
N MET A 543 -23.77 -28.81 -4.20
CA MET A 543 -25.20 -28.67 -3.95
C MET A 543 -25.87 -27.60 -4.80
N TYR A 544 -26.83 -28.02 -5.62
CA TYR A 544 -27.66 -27.14 -6.47
C TYR A 544 -29.09 -26.99 -5.96
N LYS A 545 -29.32 -27.19 -4.65
CA LYS A 545 -30.67 -27.38 -4.09
C LYS A 545 -31.67 -26.24 -4.34
N ARG A 546 -31.17 -25.04 -4.67
CA ARG A 546 -31.94 -23.82 -4.93
C ARG A 546 -32.25 -23.61 -6.41
N ALA A 547 -31.58 -24.32 -7.31
CA ALA A 547 -31.86 -24.26 -8.73
C ALA A 547 -33.31 -24.68 -8.99
N THR A 548 -33.97 -23.92 -9.85
CA THR A 548 -35.37 -24.15 -10.24
C THR A 548 -35.54 -24.52 -11.70
N ASP A 549 -34.51 -24.28 -12.51
CA ASP A 549 -34.43 -24.74 -13.90
C ASP A 549 -33.73 -26.10 -13.95
N ALA A 550 -34.06 -26.89 -14.96
CA ALA A 550 -33.40 -28.17 -15.21
C ALA A 550 -31.90 -28.00 -15.47
N LEU A 551 -31.10 -28.83 -14.82
CA LEU A 551 -29.65 -28.83 -14.86
C LEU A 551 -29.11 -30.04 -15.59
N THR A 552 -27.99 -29.85 -16.27
CA THR A 552 -27.08 -30.90 -16.71
C THR A 552 -25.87 -30.79 -15.80
N LEU A 553 -25.56 -31.85 -15.06
CA LEU A 553 -24.49 -31.93 -14.08
C LEU A 553 -23.62 -33.14 -14.42
N ASP A 554 -22.34 -32.95 -14.71
CA ASP A 554 -21.43 -34.04 -15.05
C ASP A 554 -20.11 -33.86 -14.32
N MET A 555 -19.83 -34.75 -13.36
CA MET A 555 -18.67 -34.67 -12.48
C MET A 555 -17.35 -34.96 -13.22
N ALA A 556 -17.38 -35.75 -14.31
CA ALA A 556 -16.18 -36.03 -15.12
C ALA A 556 -15.97 -35.03 -16.27
N ASP A 557 -17.04 -34.41 -16.77
CA ASP A 557 -17.01 -33.41 -17.84
C ASP A 557 -17.91 -32.21 -17.51
N ALA A 558 -17.43 -31.37 -16.59
CA ALA A 558 -18.15 -30.20 -16.11
C ALA A 558 -18.50 -29.19 -17.23
N SER A 559 -17.86 -29.28 -18.40
CA SER A 559 -18.17 -28.43 -19.57
C SER A 559 -19.59 -28.63 -20.12
N ARG A 560 -20.24 -29.73 -19.74
CA ARG A 560 -21.65 -30.03 -20.08
C ARG A 560 -22.65 -29.29 -19.20
N GLY A 561 -22.19 -28.59 -18.17
CA GLY A 561 -22.99 -27.81 -17.22
C GLY A 561 -24.02 -26.91 -17.88
N THR A 562 -25.26 -26.90 -17.36
CA THR A 562 -26.32 -25.95 -17.78
C THR A 562 -26.97 -25.27 -16.58
N GLY A 563 -27.70 -24.17 -16.84
CA GLY A 563 -28.38 -23.42 -15.78
C GLY A 563 -27.37 -22.77 -14.83
N GLU A 564 -27.57 -22.96 -13.53
CA GLU A 564 -26.64 -22.49 -12.49
C GLU A 564 -25.31 -23.25 -12.54
N ALA A 565 -25.27 -24.49 -13.04
CA ALA A 565 -24.03 -25.26 -13.15
C ALA A 565 -23.16 -24.91 -14.38
N LYS A 566 -23.49 -23.84 -15.10
CA LYS A 566 -22.88 -23.56 -16.40
C LYS A 566 -21.55 -22.83 -16.22
N GLY A 567 -20.47 -23.54 -16.50
CA GLY A 567 -19.11 -23.00 -16.39
C GLY A 567 -18.42 -23.47 -15.12
N ASP A 568 -19.16 -24.17 -14.25
CA ASP A 568 -18.63 -24.69 -13.01
C ASP A 568 -17.52 -25.71 -13.24
N VAL A 569 -16.63 -25.80 -12.26
CA VAL A 569 -15.52 -26.75 -12.19
C VAL A 569 -15.59 -27.49 -10.87
N TYR A 570 -15.55 -28.82 -10.92
CA TYR A 570 -15.53 -29.70 -9.76
C TYR A 570 -14.14 -30.28 -9.55
N VAL A 571 -13.61 -30.19 -8.33
CA VAL A 571 -12.32 -30.75 -7.94
C VAL A 571 -12.47 -31.48 -6.60
N GLY A 572 -12.24 -32.79 -6.59
CA GLY A 572 -12.38 -33.59 -5.36
C GLY A 572 -13.79 -33.51 -4.78
N ILE A 573 -14.81 -33.76 -5.61
CA ILE A 573 -16.21 -33.81 -5.20
C ILE A 573 -16.66 -35.25 -5.40
N GLU A 574 -17.19 -35.89 -4.36
CA GLU A 574 -17.70 -37.27 -4.41
C GLU A 574 -19.22 -37.32 -4.32
N GLU A 575 -19.85 -36.26 -3.82
CA GLU A 575 -21.28 -36.16 -3.60
C GLU A 575 -21.90 -35.02 -4.42
N MET A 576 -23.02 -35.28 -5.09
CA MET A 576 -23.71 -34.25 -5.89
C MET A 576 -25.22 -34.28 -5.70
N VAL A 577 -25.78 -33.11 -5.39
CA VAL A 577 -27.22 -32.90 -5.19
C VAL A 577 -27.75 -31.95 -6.25
N ALA A 578 -28.68 -32.45 -7.07
CA ALA A 578 -29.31 -31.69 -8.14
C ALA A 578 -30.40 -30.71 -7.63
N GLY A 579 -31.08 -30.08 -8.58
CA GLY A 579 -32.05 -29.02 -8.38
C GLY A 579 -33.41 -29.52 -7.91
N ARG A 580 -34.46 -29.00 -8.54
CA ARG A 580 -35.86 -29.36 -8.27
C ARG A 580 -36.68 -29.63 -9.54
N ALA A 581 -36.00 -29.68 -10.67
CA ALA A 581 -36.58 -29.85 -11.99
C ALA A 581 -36.05 -31.16 -12.58
N ASP A 582 -36.50 -31.51 -13.77
CA ASP A 582 -36.08 -32.74 -14.45
C ASP A 582 -34.60 -32.67 -14.85
N ASP A 583 -33.72 -33.12 -13.96
CA ASP A 583 -32.28 -32.93 -14.06
C ASP A 583 -31.59 -34.12 -14.76
N MET A 584 -30.41 -33.86 -15.31
CA MET A 584 -29.52 -34.88 -15.86
C MET A 584 -28.21 -34.88 -15.09
N LEU A 585 -27.89 -35.98 -14.40
CA LEU A 585 -26.77 -36.07 -13.46
C LEU A 585 -25.85 -37.25 -13.81
N TRP A 586 -24.55 -36.99 -13.95
CA TRP A 586 -23.52 -38.02 -14.14
C TRP A 586 -22.46 -37.91 -13.04
N GLY A 587 -22.17 -39.05 -12.41
CA GLY A 587 -20.96 -39.26 -11.61
C GLY A 587 -19.70 -39.32 -12.49
N ASP A 588 -18.59 -39.75 -11.90
CA ASP A 588 -17.31 -40.00 -12.55
C ASP A 588 -16.91 -41.48 -12.48
N ASP A 589 -15.61 -41.79 -12.52
CA ASP A 589 -15.14 -43.18 -12.42
C ASP A 589 -14.86 -43.61 -10.96
N ALA A 590 -15.13 -42.75 -9.98
CA ALA A 590 -15.00 -43.01 -8.55
C ALA A 590 -16.34 -43.44 -7.92
N ALA A 591 -16.32 -43.82 -6.64
CA ALA A 591 -17.56 -44.09 -5.93
C ALA A 591 -18.27 -42.78 -5.60
N ASN A 592 -19.43 -42.52 -6.22
CA ASN A 592 -20.17 -41.28 -6.04
C ASN A 592 -21.47 -41.49 -5.23
N ARG A 593 -21.95 -40.41 -4.62
CA ARG A 593 -23.31 -40.35 -4.06
C ARG A 593 -24.12 -39.24 -4.72
N LEU A 594 -25.22 -39.63 -5.37
CA LEU A 594 -25.96 -38.78 -6.29
C LEU A 594 -27.43 -38.66 -5.85
N TRP A 595 -27.97 -37.44 -5.84
CA TRP A 595 -29.39 -37.18 -5.55
C TRP A 595 -30.03 -36.31 -6.63
N GLY A 596 -31.08 -36.82 -7.28
CA GLY A 596 -31.93 -36.06 -8.23
C GLY A 596 -32.88 -35.08 -7.52
N ARG A 597 -33.46 -35.52 -6.40
CA ARG A 597 -34.39 -34.81 -5.53
C ARG A 597 -35.82 -34.72 -6.05
N GLU A 598 -36.18 -33.66 -6.75
CA GLU A 598 -37.56 -33.38 -7.17
C GLU A 598 -37.53 -33.21 -8.69
N GLY A 599 -38.48 -33.79 -9.43
CA GLY A 599 -38.44 -33.77 -10.90
C GLY A 599 -38.25 -35.18 -11.45
N ASP A 600 -38.47 -35.36 -12.75
CA ASP A 600 -38.26 -36.63 -13.43
C ASP A 600 -36.79 -36.73 -13.89
N ASP A 601 -35.92 -37.24 -13.02
CA ASP A 601 -34.48 -37.14 -13.17
C ASP A 601 -33.88 -38.28 -14.00
N ARG A 602 -32.73 -38.02 -14.63
CA ARG A 602 -31.89 -39.07 -15.23
C ARG A 602 -30.51 -39.07 -14.60
N ILE A 603 -30.15 -40.16 -13.94
CA ILE A 603 -28.94 -40.26 -13.13
C ILE A 603 -28.09 -41.45 -13.58
N TRP A 604 -26.80 -41.19 -13.80
CA TRP A 604 -25.81 -42.19 -14.19
C TRP A 604 -24.62 -42.17 -13.21
N GLY A 605 -24.34 -43.28 -12.53
CA GLY A 605 -23.16 -43.44 -11.68
C GLY A 605 -21.87 -43.48 -12.50
N ARG A 606 -21.88 -44.31 -13.56
CA ARG A 606 -20.76 -44.68 -14.45
C ARG A 606 -19.94 -45.83 -13.88
N ALA A 607 -18.72 -45.60 -13.43
CA ALA A 607 -17.87 -46.64 -12.87
C ALA A 607 -17.60 -46.30 -11.42
N GLY A 608 -17.47 -47.30 -10.56
CA GLY A 608 -17.39 -47.04 -9.12
C GLY A 608 -18.49 -47.82 -8.40
N ASN A 609 -18.49 -47.79 -7.07
CA ASN A 609 -19.60 -48.35 -6.31
C ASN A 609 -20.48 -47.18 -5.87
N ASP A 610 -21.49 -46.89 -6.67
CA ASP A 610 -22.26 -45.67 -6.56
C ASP A 610 -23.48 -45.83 -5.68
N GLU A 611 -23.91 -44.73 -5.06
CA GLU A 611 -25.14 -44.67 -4.27
C GLU A 611 -26.06 -43.60 -4.85
N ILE A 612 -27.10 -44.03 -5.55
CA ILE A 612 -27.96 -43.17 -6.38
C ILE A 612 -29.37 -43.11 -5.79
N TYR A 613 -29.85 -41.89 -5.63
CA TYR A 613 -31.18 -41.56 -5.14
C TYR A 613 -31.93 -40.73 -6.18
N GLY A 614 -33.01 -41.28 -6.75
CA GLY A 614 -33.90 -40.55 -7.67
C GLY A 614 -34.60 -39.42 -6.93
N GLY A 615 -35.51 -39.79 -6.03
CA GLY A 615 -36.19 -38.85 -5.15
C GLY A 615 -37.69 -38.83 -5.43
N HIS A 616 -38.24 -37.68 -5.78
CA HIS A 616 -39.64 -37.49 -6.12
C HIS A 616 -39.79 -37.19 -7.62
N GLY A 617 -40.30 -38.15 -8.38
CA GLY A 617 -40.59 -38.00 -9.80
C GLY A 617 -40.47 -39.36 -10.47
N GLU A 618 -40.74 -39.44 -11.76
CA GLU A 618 -40.49 -40.67 -12.53
C GLU A 618 -39.04 -40.72 -12.98
N ASP A 619 -38.18 -41.28 -12.12
CA ASP A 619 -36.72 -41.19 -12.29
C ASP A 619 -36.16 -42.33 -13.15
N THR A 620 -35.04 -42.08 -13.84
CA THR A 620 -34.26 -43.12 -14.54
C THR A 620 -32.86 -43.22 -13.95
N LEU A 621 -32.53 -44.34 -13.31
CA LEU A 621 -31.29 -44.57 -12.59
C LEU A 621 -30.46 -45.64 -13.29
N THR A 622 -29.20 -45.34 -13.57
CA THR A 622 -28.21 -46.30 -14.09
C THR A 622 -27.01 -46.28 -13.15
N GLY A 623 -26.72 -47.38 -12.46
CA GLY A 623 -25.50 -47.51 -11.65
C GLY A 623 -24.28 -47.53 -12.57
N GLY A 624 -24.14 -48.63 -13.31
CA GLY A 624 -23.15 -48.78 -14.36
C GLY A 624 -22.22 -49.94 -14.06
N ALA A 625 -20.92 -49.67 -13.97
CA ALA A 625 -19.92 -50.68 -13.66
C ALA A 625 -19.46 -50.56 -12.20
N GLY A 626 -19.73 -51.58 -11.41
CA GLY A 626 -19.32 -51.65 -10.01
C GLY A 626 -20.39 -52.33 -9.21
N ASN A 627 -20.50 -52.06 -7.92
CA ASN A 627 -21.59 -52.60 -7.10
C ASN A 627 -22.39 -51.42 -6.55
N ASP A 628 -23.50 -51.14 -7.21
CA ASP A 628 -24.23 -49.90 -7.00
C ASP A 628 -25.45 -50.10 -6.09
N ILE A 629 -25.83 -49.05 -5.37
CA ILE A 629 -27.05 -49.00 -4.56
C ILE A 629 -27.97 -47.96 -5.18
N LEU A 630 -29.15 -48.39 -5.64
CA LEU A 630 -30.12 -47.56 -6.33
C LEU A 630 -31.41 -47.47 -5.51
N THR A 631 -31.89 -46.25 -5.29
CA THR A 631 -33.15 -45.97 -4.59
C THR A 631 -33.98 -45.05 -5.49
N GLY A 632 -35.10 -45.55 -6.00
CA GLY A 632 -35.96 -44.78 -6.91
C GLY A 632 -36.68 -43.65 -6.18
N GLY A 633 -37.37 -43.99 -5.09
CA GLY A 633 -38.11 -43.07 -4.24
C GLY A 633 -39.61 -43.07 -4.55
N GLY A 634 -40.16 -41.89 -4.86
CA GLY A 634 -41.57 -41.70 -5.17
C GLY A 634 -41.91 -42.10 -6.60
N HIS A 635 -43.20 -42.15 -6.94
CA HIS A 635 -43.67 -42.31 -8.33
C HIS A 635 -43.16 -43.59 -9.04
N HIS A 636 -43.00 -43.58 -10.36
CA HIS A 636 -42.72 -44.78 -11.16
C HIS A 636 -41.33 -44.70 -11.79
N ASP A 637 -40.38 -45.38 -11.18
CA ASP A 637 -38.97 -45.28 -11.57
C ASP A 637 -38.55 -46.35 -12.58
N SER A 638 -37.46 -46.07 -13.28
CA SER A 638 -36.80 -46.96 -14.23
C SER A 638 -35.36 -47.20 -13.80
N PHE A 639 -34.98 -48.46 -13.63
CA PHE A 639 -33.60 -48.86 -13.30
C PHE A 639 -32.95 -49.53 -14.50
N VAL A 640 -31.76 -49.12 -14.88
CA VAL A 640 -30.98 -49.70 -15.98
C VAL A 640 -29.85 -50.52 -15.40
N PHE A 641 -29.76 -51.79 -15.80
CA PHE A 641 -28.75 -52.73 -15.31
C PHE A 641 -28.00 -53.39 -16.47
N ASN A 642 -26.67 -53.34 -16.40
CA ASN A 642 -25.76 -53.79 -17.45
C ASN A 642 -24.56 -54.61 -16.94
N ALA A 643 -24.10 -54.41 -15.71
CA ALA A 643 -23.01 -55.16 -15.08
C ALA A 643 -23.08 -55.03 -13.56
N GLY A 644 -22.17 -55.70 -12.83
CA GLY A 644 -22.00 -55.40 -11.40
C GLY A 644 -22.91 -56.14 -10.44
N HIS A 645 -22.70 -55.94 -9.14
CA HIS A 645 -23.56 -56.51 -8.09
C HIS A 645 -24.42 -55.42 -7.45
N ASP A 646 -25.48 -55.04 -8.15
CA ASP A 646 -26.30 -53.89 -7.80
C ASP A 646 -27.45 -54.27 -6.86
N VAL A 647 -27.90 -53.30 -6.09
CA VAL A 647 -29.03 -53.41 -5.17
C VAL A 647 -30.02 -52.28 -5.43
N ILE A 648 -31.26 -52.63 -5.76
CA ILE A 648 -32.39 -51.70 -5.74
C ILE A 648 -33.09 -51.85 -4.39
N THR A 649 -33.14 -50.76 -3.62
CA THR A 649 -33.54 -50.79 -2.20
C THR A 649 -35.05 -50.70 -1.98
N ASP A 650 -35.81 -50.18 -2.95
CA ASP A 650 -37.22 -49.83 -2.78
C ASP A 650 -38.13 -50.28 -3.94
N PHE A 651 -37.71 -51.32 -4.68
CA PHE A 651 -38.46 -51.86 -5.81
C PHE A 651 -39.87 -52.37 -5.43
N ARG A 652 -40.89 -51.95 -6.17
CA ARG A 652 -42.30 -52.35 -6.04
C ARG A 652 -42.77 -53.08 -7.32
N PRO A 653 -42.92 -54.43 -7.27
CA PRO A 653 -43.41 -55.19 -8.40
C PRO A 653 -44.74 -54.66 -8.96
N GLY A 654 -44.83 -54.60 -10.29
CA GLY A 654 -45.96 -54.01 -11.02
C GLY A 654 -45.98 -52.47 -11.11
N VAL A 655 -45.00 -51.78 -10.51
CA VAL A 655 -44.89 -50.31 -10.53
C VAL A 655 -43.66 -49.85 -11.30
N GLU A 656 -42.44 -50.15 -10.84
CA GLU A 656 -41.18 -49.69 -11.48
C GLU A 656 -40.78 -50.54 -12.69
N THR A 657 -39.87 -50.03 -13.51
CA THR A 657 -39.35 -50.72 -14.69
C THR A 657 -37.87 -51.07 -14.50
N ILE A 658 -37.46 -52.26 -14.93
CA ILE A 658 -36.06 -52.69 -15.00
C ILE A 658 -35.70 -52.87 -16.48
N TRP A 659 -34.72 -52.12 -16.96
CA TRP A 659 -34.12 -52.26 -18.28
C TRP A 659 -32.84 -53.08 -18.17
N LEU A 660 -32.82 -54.25 -18.81
CA LEU A 660 -31.65 -55.11 -18.87
C LEU A 660 -30.91 -54.93 -20.19
N ASP A 661 -29.61 -54.64 -20.14
CA ASP A 661 -28.74 -54.77 -21.30
C ASP A 661 -28.48 -56.26 -21.58
N ALA A 662 -29.33 -56.85 -22.42
CA ALA A 662 -29.29 -58.28 -22.71
C ALA A 662 -27.96 -58.71 -23.33
N GLU A 663 -27.33 -57.86 -24.16
CA GLU A 663 -26.07 -58.19 -24.83
C GLU A 663 -24.89 -58.18 -23.85
N ALA A 664 -24.95 -57.35 -22.80
CA ALA A 664 -23.95 -57.33 -21.75
C ALA A 664 -24.07 -58.51 -20.77
N LEU A 665 -25.29 -59.01 -20.53
CA LEU A 665 -25.56 -59.96 -19.45
C LEU A 665 -25.57 -61.44 -19.89
N TRP A 666 -25.98 -61.75 -21.12
CA TRP A 666 -25.99 -63.14 -21.61
C TRP A 666 -25.96 -63.26 -23.15
N ASP A 667 -25.60 -64.45 -23.64
CA ASP A 667 -25.65 -64.74 -25.08
C ASP A 667 -27.07 -65.15 -25.53
N GLY A 668 -27.60 -64.43 -26.52
CA GLY A 668 -28.82 -64.79 -27.26
C GLY A 668 -30.11 -64.12 -26.75
N GLN A 669 -31.25 -64.45 -27.39
CA GLN A 669 -32.52 -63.80 -27.09
C GLN A 669 -33.32 -64.54 -26.02
N MET A 670 -33.71 -63.82 -24.97
CA MET A 670 -34.63 -64.27 -23.93
C MET A 670 -35.74 -63.25 -23.72
N GLY A 671 -36.98 -63.71 -23.52
CA GLY A 671 -38.07 -62.85 -23.07
C GLY A 671 -38.10 -62.74 -21.55
N ALA A 672 -38.72 -61.69 -21.00
CA ALA A 672 -38.74 -61.40 -19.56
C ALA A 672 -39.20 -62.57 -18.67
N GLY A 673 -40.23 -63.32 -19.07
CA GLY A 673 -40.67 -64.51 -18.32
C GLY A 673 -39.60 -65.62 -18.24
N LYS A 674 -38.78 -65.75 -19.30
CA LYS A 674 -37.67 -66.69 -19.30
C LYS A 674 -36.52 -66.21 -18.42
N VAL A 675 -36.24 -64.90 -18.41
CA VAL A 675 -35.25 -64.26 -17.52
C VAL A 675 -35.57 -64.57 -16.06
N VAL A 676 -36.80 -64.27 -15.60
CA VAL A 676 -37.22 -64.56 -14.21
C VAL A 676 -37.08 -66.04 -13.88
N SER A 677 -37.55 -66.95 -14.75
CA SER A 677 -37.44 -68.39 -14.49
C SER A 677 -36.02 -68.97 -14.54
N THR A 678 -35.05 -68.24 -15.12
CA THR A 678 -33.67 -68.72 -15.31
C THR A 678 -32.73 -68.15 -14.26
N PHE A 679 -32.89 -66.87 -13.93
CA PHE A 679 -31.91 -66.12 -13.13
C PHE A 679 -32.43 -65.69 -11.76
N ALA A 680 -33.75 -65.59 -11.56
CA ALA A 680 -34.29 -65.07 -10.31
C ALA A 680 -34.39 -66.14 -9.20
N GLU A 681 -33.80 -65.85 -8.04
CA GLU A 681 -33.88 -66.64 -6.82
C GLU A 681 -34.46 -65.81 -5.66
N MET A 682 -35.31 -66.43 -4.85
CA MET A 682 -35.78 -65.84 -3.59
C MET A 682 -34.75 -66.06 -2.49
N THR A 683 -34.32 -64.99 -1.84
CA THR A 683 -33.38 -65.01 -0.70
C THR A 683 -34.04 -64.46 0.57
N GLU A 684 -33.30 -64.41 1.68
CA GLU A 684 -33.79 -63.77 2.91
C GLU A 684 -33.88 -62.24 2.79
N ALA A 685 -33.07 -61.61 1.93
CA ALA A 685 -33.05 -60.16 1.71
C ALA A 685 -34.08 -59.71 0.67
N GLY A 686 -34.35 -60.52 -0.35
CA GLY A 686 -35.29 -60.18 -1.42
C GLY A 686 -35.15 -61.12 -2.62
N VAL A 687 -35.43 -60.60 -3.82
CA VAL A 687 -35.20 -61.33 -5.08
C VAL A 687 -33.81 -61.01 -5.60
N VAL A 688 -33.03 -62.01 -5.98
CA VAL A 688 -31.74 -61.83 -6.66
C VAL A 688 -31.85 -62.39 -8.07
N LEU A 689 -31.59 -61.56 -9.08
CA LEU A 689 -31.35 -62.01 -10.46
C LEU A 689 -29.84 -62.25 -10.63
N ASP A 690 -29.40 -63.49 -10.60
CA ASP A 690 -27.99 -63.88 -10.75
C ASP A 690 -27.69 -64.22 -12.22
N PHE A 691 -26.91 -63.36 -12.88
CA PHE A 691 -26.48 -63.54 -14.27
C PHE A 691 -25.07 -64.18 -14.37
N GLY A 692 -24.48 -64.58 -13.24
CA GLY A 692 -23.17 -65.19 -13.14
C GLY A 692 -22.22 -64.41 -12.21
N PRO A 693 -20.92 -64.76 -12.21
CA PRO A 693 -19.98 -64.30 -11.19
C PRO A 693 -19.68 -62.80 -11.19
N ASN A 694 -20.07 -62.05 -12.23
CA ASN A 694 -19.74 -60.64 -12.40
C ASN A 694 -20.99 -59.73 -12.50
N ALA A 695 -22.19 -60.30 -12.43
CA ALA A 695 -23.42 -59.57 -12.63
C ALA A 695 -24.57 -60.18 -11.83
N SER A 696 -25.07 -59.45 -10.84
CA SER A 696 -26.31 -59.79 -10.14
C SER A 696 -27.09 -58.53 -9.77
N LEU A 697 -28.41 -58.57 -9.89
CA LEU A 697 -29.28 -57.49 -9.43
C LEU A 697 -30.13 -57.97 -8.26
N THR A 698 -29.99 -57.32 -7.11
CA THR A 698 -30.79 -57.59 -5.92
C THR A 698 -31.94 -56.59 -5.84
N LEU A 699 -33.17 -57.10 -5.69
CA LEU A 699 -34.37 -56.31 -5.41
C LEU A 699 -34.71 -56.51 -3.93
N ASP A 700 -34.24 -55.60 -3.09
CA ASP A 700 -34.36 -55.70 -1.64
C ASP A 700 -35.83 -55.62 -1.21
N GLY A 701 -36.21 -56.41 -0.21
CA GLY A 701 -37.57 -56.42 0.34
C GLY A 701 -38.66 -57.05 -0.56
N VAL A 702 -38.36 -57.46 -1.79
CA VAL A 702 -39.32 -58.14 -2.68
C VAL A 702 -39.57 -59.57 -2.19
N THR A 703 -40.84 -59.92 -1.95
CA THR A 703 -41.23 -61.20 -1.30
C THR A 703 -41.82 -62.25 -2.25
N SER A 704 -41.98 -61.95 -3.54
CA SER A 704 -42.53 -62.87 -4.54
C SER A 704 -41.96 -62.60 -5.94
N LEU A 705 -41.87 -63.66 -6.76
CA LEU A 705 -41.53 -63.57 -8.19
C LEU A 705 -42.76 -63.30 -9.09
N ASP A 706 -43.97 -63.38 -8.52
CA ASP A 706 -45.20 -63.20 -9.28
C ASP A 706 -45.29 -61.78 -9.85
N GLY A 707 -45.49 -61.67 -11.16
CA GLY A 707 -45.62 -60.39 -11.85
C GLY A 707 -44.30 -59.70 -12.21
N LEU A 708 -43.16 -60.13 -11.67
CA LEU A 708 -41.85 -59.51 -11.90
C LEU A 708 -41.47 -59.44 -13.40
N ALA A 709 -41.86 -60.45 -14.19
CA ALA A 709 -41.62 -60.44 -15.63
C ALA A 709 -42.33 -59.29 -16.38
N GLY A 710 -43.36 -58.67 -15.77
CA GLY A 710 -44.04 -57.51 -16.33
C GLY A 710 -43.25 -56.20 -16.15
N ASN A 711 -42.28 -56.17 -15.23
CA ASN A 711 -41.44 -55.01 -14.95
C ASN A 711 -40.15 -55.01 -15.78
N ILE A 712 -39.78 -56.12 -16.43
CA ILE A 712 -38.52 -56.26 -17.15
C ILE A 712 -38.68 -55.93 -18.64
N LEU A 713 -37.89 -54.95 -19.10
CA LEU A 713 -37.69 -54.56 -20.50
C LEU A 713 -36.22 -54.75 -20.90
N PHE A 714 -35.93 -54.60 -22.18
CA PHE A 714 -34.59 -54.77 -22.75
C PHE A 714 -34.23 -53.53 -23.57
N LEU A 715 -32.97 -53.07 -23.47
CA LEU A 715 -32.43 -51.92 -24.20
C LEU A 715 -32.33 -52.15 -25.72
#